data_AF-A0A7W7ISS7-F1
#
_entry.id   AF-A0A7W7ISS7-F1
#
_cell.length_a   1.000
_cell.length_b   1.000
_cell.length_c   1.000
_cell.angle_alpha   90.00
_cell.angle_beta   90.00
_cell.angle_gamma   90.00
#
_symmetry.space_group_name_H-M   'P 1'
#
loop_
_entity.id
_entity.type
_entity.pdbx_description
1 polymer ?
#
loop_
_entity_poly.entity_id
_entity_poly.type
_entity_poly.pdbx_seq_one_letter_code
_entity_poly.pdbx_strand_id
1 'polypeptide(L)'
;MFKSVLVANRGEIACRVFRTARRMGLRTIAVYSEADAAALHVREADEAVLIGPAAARESYLDAAKVLAAAKATGAEAIHPGYGFLSENADFAEAVMAAGIVWIGPQPSSIRAMGLKDAAKKLMIEAGVPVTPGYQGEDQSVETLTAEAARIGFPVLIKAVAGGGGKGMKKVDRAEDFADGLASAQREGQSSFGDPRVLIESYITRPRHIEVQVFGDSHGNVVHLHERDCSLQRRHQKVIEEAPAPGMDQATRDAVTAAAVRAAKAVNYQGAGTIEFIADASDGLKADRIWFMEMNTRLQVEHPVTESITGVDLVEWQLRVAAGEPIPLAQADIPMKGWAMEARLYAEDPAHGFLPSIGRLDHFVMPDDIRVDTGVEQGGEVSQFYDPMIAKLIVHADSREAAAARLANACREVEVWPVRTNAGFLARCLDHPRFVEGDVDTGFIAAEEGALIAAPVSAQALAGAAGLIGLEADAAAFDVEDKALAPWRAGLFGFRMNGAAQSRTALHHGDQQHAVTLAGEPGWHGRQSSFDVGVEGETARVYGETDLVVVDGDVVTAFAPDAERIVVFDDGDVIEFRRRKSSTSAGGSASDGGLRAPMPGKIVAAPAKAGDVVTKGQPIVVLEAMKMEHALTAPFDGVVAEFNVVVGDQVTDGAVLAVVKAADAT
;
A
#
# COMPACT_ATOMS: atom_id res chain seq x y z
N MET A 1 22.11 -12.15 -25.70
CA MET A 1 22.01 -11.74 -24.29
C MET A 1 23.00 -10.63 -24.00
N PHE A 2 22.53 -9.51 -23.46
CA PHE A 2 23.40 -8.48 -22.89
C PHE A 2 24.04 -8.98 -21.57
N LYS A 3 25.07 -8.30 -21.07
CA LYS A 3 25.83 -8.73 -19.88
C LYS A 3 25.56 -7.89 -18.63
N SER A 4 24.91 -6.74 -18.78
CA SER A 4 24.61 -5.85 -17.67
C SER A 4 23.25 -5.20 -17.82
N VAL A 5 22.60 -4.94 -16.68
CA VAL A 5 21.31 -4.27 -16.61
C VAL A 5 21.34 -3.19 -15.55
N LEU A 6 21.00 -1.96 -15.95
CA LEU A 6 20.66 -0.89 -15.04
C LEU A 6 19.18 -0.95 -14.73
N VAL A 7 18.81 -0.94 -13.45
CA VAL A 7 17.41 -0.85 -13.04
C VAL A 7 17.09 0.61 -12.72
N ALA A 8 16.27 1.23 -13.57
CA ALA A 8 15.86 2.63 -13.45
C ALA A 8 14.70 2.79 -12.45
N ASN A 9 14.86 2.21 -11.26
CA ASN A 9 13.87 2.16 -10.20
C ASN A 9 14.53 1.96 -8.83
N ARG A 10 13.72 1.86 -7.77
CA ARG A 10 14.14 1.73 -6.38
C ARG A 10 13.32 0.68 -5.63
N GLY A 11 13.64 0.46 -4.36
CA GLY A 11 12.81 -0.32 -3.44
C GLY A 11 12.66 -1.79 -3.89
N GLU A 12 11.51 -2.39 -3.57
CA GLU A 12 11.31 -3.84 -3.76
C GLU A 12 11.50 -4.28 -5.21
N ILE A 13 11.01 -3.48 -6.17
CA ILE A 13 11.09 -3.85 -7.58
C ILE A 13 12.52 -3.85 -8.12
N ALA A 14 13.38 -2.98 -7.62
CA ALA A 14 14.79 -3.02 -7.98
C ALA A 14 15.45 -4.30 -7.46
N CYS A 15 15.22 -4.66 -6.18
CA CYS A 15 15.68 -5.92 -5.60
C CYS A 15 15.11 -7.12 -6.39
N ARG A 16 13.81 -7.15 -6.68
CA ARG A 16 13.13 -8.18 -7.47
C ARG A 16 13.81 -8.41 -8.81
N VAL A 17 14.15 -7.34 -9.53
CA VAL A 17 14.84 -7.45 -10.84
C VAL A 17 16.28 -7.92 -10.66
N PHE A 18 16.99 -7.41 -9.65
CA PHE A 18 18.38 -7.83 -9.36
C PHE A 18 18.48 -9.32 -9.01
N ARG A 19 17.54 -9.88 -8.23
CA ARG A 19 17.51 -11.32 -7.92
C ARG A 19 17.49 -12.17 -9.19
N THR A 20 16.64 -11.83 -10.16
CA THR A 20 16.58 -12.55 -11.45
C THR A 20 17.81 -12.29 -12.30
N ALA A 21 18.24 -11.03 -12.44
CA ALA A 21 19.41 -10.68 -13.23
C ALA A 21 20.68 -11.41 -12.74
N ARG A 22 20.89 -11.48 -11.43
CA ARG A 22 22.00 -12.22 -10.81
C ARG A 22 21.93 -13.71 -11.06
N ARG A 23 20.75 -14.33 -10.93
CA ARG A 23 20.53 -15.74 -11.26
C ARG A 23 20.88 -16.04 -12.72
N MET A 24 20.65 -15.09 -13.61
CA MET A 24 21.02 -15.17 -15.03
C MET A 24 22.47 -14.76 -15.34
N GLY A 25 23.27 -14.40 -14.32
CA GLY A 25 24.69 -14.03 -14.49
C GLY A 25 24.91 -12.63 -15.09
N LEU A 26 23.93 -11.73 -14.98
CA LEU A 26 24.05 -10.35 -15.43
C LEU A 26 24.62 -9.46 -14.32
N ARG A 27 25.52 -8.53 -14.69
CA ARG A 27 25.96 -7.46 -13.79
C ARG A 27 24.81 -6.50 -13.54
N THR A 28 24.52 -6.25 -12.27
CA THR A 28 23.40 -5.42 -11.80
C THR A 28 23.86 -4.02 -11.42
N ILE A 29 23.16 -3.00 -11.91
CA ILE A 29 23.49 -1.60 -11.68
C ILE A 29 22.26 -0.87 -11.11
N ALA A 30 22.40 -0.30 -9.91
CA ALA A 30 21.37 0.55 -9.31
C ALA A 30 21.58 2.02 -9.66
N VAL A 31 20.47 2.75 -9.71
CA VAL A 31 20.48 4.21 -9.55
C VAL A 31 19.83 4.56 -8.22
N TYR A 32 20.27 5.65 -7.59
CA TYR A 32 19.72 6.07 -6.31
C TYR A 32 19.73 7.59 -6.14
N SER A 33 18.80 8.10 -5.33
CA SER A 33 18.80 9.49 -4.87
C SER A 33 19.60 9.63 -3.57
N GLU A 34 19.87 10.86 -3.12
CA GLU A 34 20.50 11.10 -1.82
C GLU A 34 19.75 10.43 -0.64
N ALA A 35 18.41 10.33 -0.69
CA ALA A 35 17.62 9.68 0.35
C ALA A 35 17.75 8.14 0.35
N ASP A 36 18.10 7.55 -0.79
CA ASP A 36 18.23 6.10 -0.95
C ASP A 36 19.69 5.61 -0.81
N ALA A 37 20.63 6.45 -0.39
CA ALA A 37 22.06 6.10 -0.33
C ALA A 37 22.35 4.82 0.49
N ALA A 38 21.51 4.53 1.50
CA ALA A 38 21.58 3.34 2.32
C ALA A 38 20.47 2.33 2.03
N ALA A 39 19.71 2.47 0.95
CA ALA A 39 18.60 1.57 0.61
C ALA A 39 19.07 0.16 0.25
N LEU A 40 18.20 -0.83 0.44
CA LEU A 40 18.51 -2.24 0.19
C LEU A 40 18.96 -2.48 -1.26
N HIS A 41 18.25 -1.92 -2.24
CA HIS A 41 18.57 -2.12 -3.66
C HIS A 41 19.94 -1.56 -4.05
N VAL A 42 20.43 -0.52 -3.36
CA VAL A 42 21.77 0.04 -3.59
C VAL A 42 22.85 -0.94 -3.13
N ARG A 43 22.67 -1.55 -1.96
CA ARG A 43 23.60 -2.56 -1.43
C ARG A 43 23.51 -3.88 -2.17
N GLU A 44 22.33 -4.20 -2.71
CA GLU A 44 22.09 -5.39 -3.51
C GLU A 44 22.56 -5.25 -4.96
N ALA A 45 22.99 -4.09 -5.46
CA ALA A 45 23.54 -4.01 -6.81
C ALA A 45 25.06 -4.27 -6.81
N ASP A 46 25.61 -4.69 -7.95
CA ASP A 46 27.07 -4.84 -8.10
C ASP A 46 27.76 -3.47 -8.27
N GLU A 47 27.02 -2.48 -8.77
CA GLU A 47 27.43 -1.08 -8.91
C GLU A 47 26.23 -0.16 -8.69
N ALA A 48 26.43 1.04 -8.15
CA ALA A 48 25.35 1.99 -7.90
C ALA A 48 25.77 3.44 -8.22
N VAL A 49 24.85 4.21 -8.81
CA VAL A 49 25.11 5.61 -9.24
C VAL A 49 24.10 6.58 -8.62
N LEU A 50 24.62 7.64 -7.99
CA LEU A 50 23.81 8.75 -7.50
C LEU A 50 23.25 9.56 -8.67
N ILE A 51 21.93 9.71 -8.72
CA ILE A 51 21.20 10.44 -9.77
C ILE A 51 20.53 11.72 -9.26
N GLY A 52 20.90 12.20 -8.06
CA GLY A 52 20.51 13.53 -7.57
C GLY A 52 19.78 13.53 -6.24
N PRO A 53 19.11 14.65 -5.89
CA PRO A 53 18.44 14.84 -4.60
C PRO A 53 17.27 13.89 -4.37
N ALA A 54 16.78 13.87 -3.14
CA ALA A 54 15.69 12.98 -2.69
C ALA A 54 14.40 13.07 -3.52
N ALA A 55 14.01 14.26 -4.00
CA ALA A 55 12.78 14.43 -4.76
C ALA A 55 12.84 13.64 -6.09
N ALA A 56 11.86 12.74 -6.31
CA ALA A 56 11.82 11.89 -7.49
C ALA A 56 11.87 12.67 -8.82
N ARG A 57 11.25 13.85 -8.88
CA ARG A 57 11.26 14.74 -10.07
C ARG A 57 12.67 15.20 -10.47
N GLU A 58 13.58 15.25 -9.50
CA GLU A 58 14.96 15.69 -9.67
C GLU A 58 15.94 14.50 -9.69
N SER A 59 15.44 13.26 -9.58
CA SER A 59 16.21 12.02 -9.57
C SER A 59 15.58 10.97 -10.49
N TYR A 60 14.77 10.05 -9.96
CA TYR A 60 14.23 8.88 -10.70
C TYR A 60 13.36 9.22 -11.92
N LEU A 61 12.73 10.40 -11.95
CA LEU A 61 11.95 10.90 -13.09
C LEU A 61 12.79 11.75 -14.06
N ASP A 62 14.06 12.03 -13.74
CA ASP A 62 14.97 12.73 -14.64
C ASP A 62 15.62 11.74 -15.62
N ALA A 63 14.96 11.58 -16.75
CA ALA A 63 15.40 10.73 -17.86
C ALA A 63 16.86 10.99 -18.29
N ALA A 64 17.32 12.25 -18.24
CA ALA A 64 18.67 12.60 -18.66
C ALA A 64 19.71 12.06 -17.68
N LYS A 65 19.44 12.15 -16.37
CA LYS A 65 20.33 11.62 -15.32
C LYS A 65 20.40 10.10 -15.33
N VAL A 66 19.25 9.43 -15.49
CA VAL A 66 19.22 7.96 -15.59
C VAL A 66 20.00 7.47 -16.82
N LEU A 67 19.80 8.12 -17.98
CA LEU A 67 20.53 7.77 -19.20
C LEU A 67 22.03 8.06 -19.09
N ALA A 68 22.41 9.15 -18.41
CA ALA A 68 23.81 9.46 -18.13
C ALA A 68 24.47 8.41 -17.22
N ALA A 69 23.76 7.93 -16.19
CA ALA A 69 24.22 6.85 -15.31
C ALA A 69 24.44 5.54 -16.10
N ALA A 70 23.50 5.18 -16.99
CA ALA A 70 23.62 4.00 -17.84
C ALA A 70 24.86 4.08 -18.76
N LYS A 71 25.10 5.25 -19.36
CA LYS A 71 26.28 5.48 -20.21
C LYS A 71 27.59 5.43 -19.41
N ALA A 72 27.62 6.05 -18.23
CA ALA A 72 28.82 6.11 -17.39
C ALA A 72 29.26 4.73 -16.89
N THR A 73 28.30 3.86 -16.58
CA THR A 73 28.54 2.49 -16.09
C THR A 73 28.72 1.47 -17.21
N GLY A 74 28.44 1.85 -18.46
CA GLY A 74 28.45 0.94 -19.60
C GLY A 74 27.34 -0.12 -19.52
N ALA A 75 26.18 0.24 -18.96
CA ALA A 75 25.01 -0.64 -18.93
C ALA A 75 24.56 -0.97 -20.36
N GLU A 76 24.36 -2.26 -20.64
CA GLU A 76 23.92 -2.73 -21.97
C GLU A 76 22.39 -2.73 -22.11
N ALA A 77 21.67 -2.77 -20.99
CA ALA A 77 20.22 -2.72 -20.96
C ALA A 77 19.69 -1.87 -19.78
N ILE A 78 18.48 -1.32 -19.92
CA ILE A 78 17.74 -0.64 -18.85
C ILE A 78 16.42 -1.35 -18.61
N HIS A 79 16.20 -1.77 -17.36
CA HIS A 79 14.91 -2.25 -16.89
C HIS A 79 14.22 -1.14 -16.09
N PRO A 80 13.03 -0.67 -16.50
CA PRO A 80 12.38 0.44 -15.82
C PRO A 80 11.61 0.02 -14.55
N GLY A 81 11.34 -1.27 -14.37
CA GLY A 81 10.45 -1.75 -13.31
C GLY A 81 9.02 -1.31 -13.60
N TYR A 82 8.36 -0.72 -12.62
CA TYR A 82 7.02 -0.12 -12.74
C TYR A 82 7.00 1.30 -12.16
N GLY A 83 6.04 2.13 -12.59
CA GLY A 83 6.04 3.54 -12.23
C GLY A 83 7.26 4.29 -12.76
N PHE A 84 7.52 5.48 -12.23
CA PHE A 84 8.58 6.38 -12.72
C PHE A 84 8.58 6.54 -14.25
N LEU A 85 9.61 6.04 -14.93
CA LEU A 85 9.82 6.17 -16.37
C LEU A 85 9.34 4.94 -17.17
N SER A 86 8.72 3.94 -16.55
CA SER A 86 8.35 2.68 -17.21
C SER A 86 7.36 2.84 -18.37
N GLU A 87 6.51 3.85 -18.31
CA GLU A 87 5.49 4.14 -19.32
C GLU A 87 5.80 5.46 -20.04
N ASN A 88 7.07 5.90 -20.03
CA ASN A 88 7.52 7.09 -20.74
C ASN A 88 8.12 6.71 -22.10
N ALA A 89 7.34 6.91 -23.17
CA ALA A 89 7.75 6.57 -24.53
C ALA A 89 9.00 7.34 -24.99
N ASP A 90 9.13 8.61 -24.62
CA ASP A 90 10.26 9.45 -25.02
C ASP A 90 11.56 8.99 -24.35
N PHE A 91 11.47 8.53 -23.10
CA PHE A 91 12.61 7.91 -22.42
C PHE A 91 13.01 6.59 -23.08
N ALA A 92 12.06 5.70 -23.38
CA ALA A 92 12.34 4.45 -24.07
C ALA A 92 13.03 4.69 -25.43
N GLU A 93 12.58 5.69 -26.21
CA GLU A 93 13.26 6.10 -27.44
C GLU A 93 14.67 6.63 -27.20
N ALA A 94 14.88 7.46 -26.18
CA ALA A 94 16.20 7.98 -25.85
C ALA A 94 17.18 6.87 -25.44
N VAL A 95 16.70 5.85 -24.72
CA VAL A 95 17.48 4.65 -24.36
C VAL A 95 17.89 3.88 -25.62
N MET A 96 16.94 3.58 -26.50
CA MET A 96 17.21 2.87 -27.76
C MET A 96 18.13 3.66 -28.69
N ALA A 97 17.94 4.98 -28.80
CA ALA A 97 18.79 5.86 -29.60
C ALA A 97 20.22 5.97 -29.06
N ALA A 98 20.42 5.71 -27.76
CA ALA A 98 21.74 5.61 -27.15
C ALA A 98 22.42 4.24 -27.36
N GLY A 99 21.79 3.30 -28.08
CA GLY A 99 22.31 1.95 -28.31
C GLY A 99 22.19 1.02 -27.09
N ILE A 100 21.36 1.38 -26.11
CA ILE A 100 21.10 0.59 -24.91
C ILE A 100 19.77 -0.15 -25.10
N VAL A 101 19.71 -1.42 -24.68
CA VAL A 101 18.49 -2.22 -24.80
C VAL A 101 17.43 -1.73 -23.82
N TRP A 102 16.25 -1.37 -24.33
CA TRP A 102 15.08 -1.08 -23.51
C TRP A 102 14.36 -2.39 -23.16
N ILE A 103 14.23 -2.70 -21.86
CA ILE A 103 13.52 -3.89 -21.39
C ILE A 103 12.06 -3.51 -21.08
N GLY A 104 11.25 -3.44 -22.12
CA GLY A 104 9.85 -3.04 -22.04
C GLY A 104 9.19 -3.00 -23.42
N PRO A 105 7.94 -2.52 -23.51
CA PRO A 105 7.25 -2.38 -24.78
C PRO A 105 7.86 -1.30 -25.65
N GLN A 106 7.60 -1.39 -26.96
CA GLN A 106 8.03 -0.40 -27.93
C GLN A 106 7.43 0.98 -27.62
N PRO A 107 8.15 2.09 -27.85
CA PRO A 107 7.64 3.44 -27.62
C PRO A 107 6.31 3.73 -28.31
N SER A 108 6.11 3.19 -29.51
CA SER A 108 4.84 3.31 -30.24
C SER A 108 3.66 2.66 -29.50
N SER A 109 3.88 1.50 -28.86
CA SER A 109 2.86 0.79 -28.09
C SER A 109 2.52 1.56 -26.81
N ILE A 110 3.52 2.13 -26.15
CA ILE A 110 3.34 3.01 -24.98
C ILE A 110 2.47 4.21 -25.36
N ARG A 111 2.79 4.92 -26.46
CA ARG A 111 1.99 6.07 -26.91
C ARG A 111 0.58 5.69 -27.33
N ALA A 112 0.41 4.56 -28.01
CA ALA A 112 -0.90 4.09 -28.46
C ALA A 112 -1.89 3.90 -27.30
N MET A 113 -1.40 3.48 -26.13
CA MET A 113 -2.20 3.21 -24.93
C MET A 113 -2.24 4.38 -23.93
N GLY A 114 -1.55 5.50 -24.20
CA GLY A 114 -1.44 6.61 -23.25
C GLY A 114 -2.68 7.52 -23.13
N LEU A 115 -3.53 7.60 -24.16
CA LEU A 115 -4.76 8.39 -24.15
C LEU A 115 -6.00 7.48 -24.22
N LYS A 116 -6.98 7.71 -23.33
CA LYS A 116 -8.14 6.82 -23.16
C LYS A 116 -9.02 6.71 -24.39
N ASP A 117 -9.26 7.81 -25.08
CA ASP A 117 -10.08 7.86 -26.29
C ASP A 117 -9.42 7.13 -27.47
N ALA A 118 -8.14 7.38 -27.71
CA ALA A 118 -7.35 6.70 -28.73
C ALA A 118 -7.22 5.19 -28.44
N ALA A 119 -6.93 4.83 -27.18
CA ALA A 119 -6.84 3.43 -26.76
C ALA A 119 -8.17 2.69 -26.97
N LYS A 120 -9.30 3.27 -26.54
CA LYS A 120 -10.63 2.68 -26.74
C LYS A 120 -10.97 2.50 -28.20
N LYS A 121 -10.70 3.51 -29.04
CA LYS A 121 -10.95 3.41 -30.48
C LYS A 121 -10.19 2.22 -31.08
N LEU A 122 -8.91 2.08 -30.73
CA LEU A 122 -8.09 0.96 -31.18
C LEU A 122 -8.63 -0.39 -30.67
N MET A 123 -9.09 -0.45 -29.42
CA MET A 123 -9.67 -1.67 -28.84
C MET A 123 -10.97 -2.07 -29.54
N ILE A 124 -11.84 -1.11 -29.87
CA ILE A 124 -13.06 -1.36 -30.67
C ILE A 124 -12.69 -1.92 -32.04
N GLU A 125 -11.73 -1.30 -32.74
CA GLU A 125 -11.24 -1.76 -34.05
C GLU A 125 -10.63 -3.17 -33.97
N ALA A 126 -10.01 -3.52 -32.84
CA ALA A 126 -9.45 -4.84 -32.57
C ALA A 126 -10.48 -5.90 -32.11
N GLY A 127 -11.77 -5.54 -32.00
CA GLY A 127 -12.82 -6.44 -31.51
C GLY A 127 -12.67 -6.80 -30.03
N VAL A 128 -12.15 -5.87 -29.22
CA VAL A 128 -12.09 -5.97 -27.77
C VAL A 128 -13.31 -5.26 -27.18
N PRO A 129 -14.11 -5.91 -26.31
CA PRO A 129 -15.26 -5.28 -25.70
C PRO A 129 -14.85 -4.05 -24.88
N VAL A 130 -15.54 -2.93 -25.05
CA VAL A 130 -15.37 -1.70 -24.25
C VAL A 130 -16.68 -1.34 -23.58
N THR A 131 -16.61 -0.60 -22.47
CA THR A 131 -17.81 -0.20 -21.72
C THR A 131 -18.77 0.56 -22.64
N PRO A 132 -20.09 0.26 -22.61
CA PRO A 132 -21.07 1.05 -23.33
C PRO A 132 -20.95 2.53 -22.97
N GLY A 133 -20.82 3.40 -23.97
CA GLY A 133 -20.49 4.80 -23.72
C GLY A 133 -20.52 5.68 -24.96
N TYR A 134 -20.10 6.93 -24.77
CA TYR A 134 -19.87 7.94 -25.78
C TYR A 134 -18.48 8.57 -25.63
N GLN A 135 -17.75 8.62 -26.74
CA GLN A 135 -16.39 9.17 -26.85
C GLN A 135 -16.21 9.95 -28.16
N GLY A 136 -17.29 10.55 -28.66
CA GLY A 136 -17.28 11.31 -29.91
C GLY A 136 -16.66 12.71 -29.75
N GLU A 137 -16.34 13.32 -30.89
CA GLU A 137 -15.72 14.65 -30.97
C GLU A 137 -16.69 15.79 -30.57
N ASP A 138 -18.01 15.55 -30.65
CA ASP A 138 -19.00 16.55 -30.27
C ASP A 138 -19.16 16.58 -28.74
N GLN A 139 -18.60 17.63 -28.15
CA GLN A 139 -18.56 17.86 -26.70
C GLN A 139 -19.61 18.88 -26.24
N SER A 140 -20.63 19.18 -27.08
CA SER A 140 -21.74 20.04 -26.70
C SER A 140 -22.56 19.43 -25.56
N VAL A 141 -23.08 20.29 -24.67
CA VAL A 141 -23.88 19.83 -23.51
C VAL A 141 -25.13 19.10 -23.99
N GLU A 142 -25.72 19.52 -25.11
CA GLU A 142 -26.88 18.91 -25.73
C GLU A 142 -26.59 17.47 -26.17
N THR A 143 -25.49 17.24 -26.91
CA THR A 143 -25.09 15.91 -27.36
C THR A 143 -24.72 15.02 -26.18
N LEU A 144 -23.92 15.51 -25.24
CA LEU A 144 -23.52 14.74 -24.06
C LEU A 144 -24.72 14.35 -23.19
N THR A 145 -25.72 15.23 -23.04
CA THR A 145 -26.95 14.93 -22.30
C THR A 145 -27.80 13.88 -23.02
N ALA A 146 -27.94 13.98 -24.33
CA ALA A 146 -28.68 13.00 -25.13
C ALA A 146 -28.00 11.62 -25.08
N GLU A 147 -26.67 11.57 -25.14
CA GLU A 147 -25.91 10.33 -25.05
C GLU A 147 -25.97 9.71 -23.66
N ALA A 148 -25.90 10.50 -22.58
CA ALA A 148 -26.12 10.01 -21.22
C ALA A 148 -27.51 9.37 -21.06
N ALA A 149 -28.55 10.01 -21.62
CA ALA A 149 -29.91 9.45 -21.60
C ALA A 149 -30.02 8.16 -22.44
N ARG A 150 -29.31 8.07 -23.57
CA ARG A 150 -29.26 6.87 -24.42
C ARG A 150 -28.54 5.70 -23.75
N ILE A 151 -27.45 5.97 -23.04
CA ILE A 151 -26.69 4.97 -22.27
C ILE A 151 -27.53 4.46 -21.09
N GLY A 152 -28.24 5.35 -20.42
CA GLY A 152 -29.06 5.05 -19.24
C GLY A 152 -28.29 5.27 -17.94
N PHE A 153 -28.97 5.87 -16.95
CA PHE A 153 -28.40 6.19 -15.65
C PHE A 153 -28.42 4.96 -14.71
N PRO A 154 -27.43 4.82 -13.80
CA PRO A 154 -26.31 5.75 -13.54
C PRO A 154 -25.24 5.73 -14.65
N VAL A 155 -24.65 6.89 -14.92
CA VAL A 155 -23.53 7.05 -15.86
C VAL A 155 -22.29 7.57 -15.14
N LEU A 156 -21.12 7.33 -15.72
CA LEU A 156 -19.83 7.82 -15.27
C LEU A 156 -19.26 8.77 -16.32
N ILE A 157 -19.08 10.03 -15.94
CA ILE A 157 -18.37 11.03 -16.75
C ILE A 157 -16.88 10.90 -16.39
N LYS A 158 -16.01 10.77 -17.39
CA LYS A 158 -14.55 10.73 -17.18
C LYS A 158 -13.86 11.75 -18.07
N ALA A 159 -12.85 12.44 -17.54
CA ALA A 159 -11.92 13.22 -18.36
C ALA A 159 -11.18 12.30 -19.36
N VAL A 160 -11.01 12.79 -20.60
CA VAL A 160 -10.27 12.09 -21.67
C VAL A 160 -8.79 11.93 -21.30
N ALA A 161 -8.19 13.00 -20.78
CA ALA A 161 -6.83 13.00 -20.27
C ALA A 161 -6.77 12.54 -18.80
N GLY A 162 -5.60 12.01 -18.41
CA GLY A 162 -5.29 11.66 -17.02
C GLY A 162 -5.60 10.21 -16.62
N GLY A 163 -5.35 9.89 -15.34
CA GLY A 163 -5.53 8.55 -14.73
C GLY A 163 -5.76 8.64 -13.22
N GLY A 164 -5.91 7.50 -12.54
CA GLY A 164 -6.04 7.46 -11.07
C GLY A 164 -7.34 8.04 -10.50
N GLY A 165 -8.43 8.01 -11.29
CA GLY A 165 -9.76 8.42 -10.86
C GLY A 165 -10.05 9.93 -10.77
N LYS A 166 -9.04 10.79 -11.00
CA LYS A 166 -9.22 12.25 -11.10
C LYS A 166 -10.03 12.61 -12.34
N GLY A 167 -10.97 13.53 -12.19
CA GLY A 167 -11.89 13.96 -13.25
C GLY A 167 -13.01 12.97 -13.55
N MET A 168 -13.32 12.06 -12.62
CA MET A 168 -14.47 11.16 -12.71
C MET A 168 -15.66 11.69 -11.89
N LYS A 169 -16.87 11.62 -12.45
CA LYS A 169 -18.12 11.97 -11.77
C LYS A 169 -19.19 10.94 -12.08
N LYS A 170 -19.64 10.24 -11.05
CA LYS A 170 -20.84 9.40 -11.10
C LYS A 170 -22.06 10.31 -11.10
N VAL A 171 -22.99 10.06 -12.01
CA VAL A 171 -24.28 10.76 -12.08
C VAL A 171 -25.38 9.72 -12.00
N ASP A 172 -26.19 9.79 -10.94
CA ASP A 172 -27.24 8.82 -10.66
C ASP A 172 -28.56 9.14 -11.39
N ARG A 173 -28.83 10.42 -11.66
CA ARG A 173 -30.11 10.89 -12.24
C ARG A 173 -29.85 11.92 -13.33
N ALA A 174 -30.77 11.99 -14.30
CA ALA A 174 -30.66 12.91 -15.44
C ALA A 174 -30.62 14.39 -15.01
N GLU A 175 -31.33 14.76 -13.94
CA GLU A 175 -31.36 16.11 -13.40
C GLU A 175 -30.00 16.61 -12.88
N ASP A 176 -29.12 15.68 -12.46
CA ASP A 176 -27.79 16.00 -11.91
C ASP A 176 -26.69 16.06 -12.98
N PHE A 177 -27.01 15.71 -14.24
CA PHE A 177 -26.02 15.52 -15.30
C PHE A 177 -25.29 16.81 -15.67
N ALA A 178 -26.00 17.94 -15.76
CA ALA A 178 -25.39 19.22 -16.14
C ALA A 178 -24.33 19.67 -15.12
N ASP A 179 -24.63 19.52 -13.82
CA ASP A 179 -23.71 19.88 -12.74
C ASP A 179 -22.51 18.90 -12.68
N GLY A 180 -22.78 17.60 -12.84
CA GLY A 180 -21.75 16.57 -12.93
C GLY A 180 -20.79 16.81 -14.09
N LEU A 181 -21.31 17.13 -15.28
CA LEU A 181 -20.53 17.45 -16.47
C LEU A 181 -19.64 18.67 -16.25
N ALA A 182 -20.23 19.78 -15.79
CA ALA A 182 -19.48 21.01 -15.56
C ALA A 182 -18.37 20.79 -14.50
N SER A 183 -18.63 19.97 -13.48
CA SER A 183 -17.61 19.61 -12.49
C SER A 183 -16.48 18.78 -13.10
N ALA A 184 -16.79 17.76 -13.90
CA ALA A 184 -15.79 16.91 -14.55
C ALA A 184 -14.91 17.71 -15.53
N GLN A 185 -15.50 18.59 -16.34
CA GLN A 185 -14.76 19.45 -17.28
C GLN A 185 -13.82 20.42 -16.57
N ARG A 186 -14.27 21.04 -15.46
CA ARG A 186 -13.41 21.91 -14.65
C ARG A 186 -12.22 21.14 -14.07
N GLU A 187 -12.46 19.94 -13.55
CA GLU A 187 -11.42 19.10 -12.96
C GLU A 187 -10.43 18.58 -14.01
N GLY A 188 -10.92 18.20 -15.19
CA GLY A 188 -10.08 17.82 -16.33
C GLY A 188 -9.21 18.98 -16.81
N GLN A 189 -9.78 20.18 -16.93
CA GLN A 189 -9.04 21.39 -17.31
C GLN A 189 -7.97 21.75 -16.27
N SER A 190 -8.30 21.74 -14.98
CA SER A 190 -7.35 22.14 -13.93
C SER A 190 -6.24 21.12 -13.72
N SER A 191 -6.54 19.83 -13.90
CA SER A 191 -5.60 18.74 -13.61
C SER A 191 -4.75 18.35 -14.82
N PHE A 192 -5.32 18.43 -16.03
CA PHE A 192 -4.73 17.88 -17.24
C PHE A 192 -4.69 18.84 -18.42
N GLY A 193 -5.24 20.05 -18.28
CA GLY A 193 -5.27 21.05 -19.35
C GLY A 193 -6.28 20.75 -20.47
N ASP A 194 -7.09 19.69 -20.33
CA ASP A 194 -8.05 19.23 -21.34
C ASP A 194 -9.45 19.09 -20.72
N PRO A 195 -10.46 19.88 -21.16
CA PRO A 195 -11.80 19.83 -20.61
C PRO A 195 -12.66 18.72 -21.23
N ARG A 196 -12.18 17.99 -22.24
CA ARG A 196 -12.98 16.97 -22.93
C ARG A 196 -13.28 15.78 -22.02
N VAL A 197 -14.47 15.21 -22.19
CA VAL A 197 -14.96 14.09 -21.41
C VAL A 197 -15.48 12.94 -22.30
N LEU A 198 -15.56 11.77 -21.70
CA LEU A 198 -16.28 10.61 -22.20
C LEU A 198 -17.35 10.19 -21.19
N ILE A 199 -18.43 9.59 -21.67
CA ILE A 199 -19.55 9.11 -20.84
C ILE A 199 -19.59 7.59 -20.96
N GLU A 200 -19.68 6.90 -19.83
CA GLU A 200 -19.82 5.44 -19.79
C GLU A 200 -20.99 5.03 -18.91
N SER A 201 -21.50 3.83 -19.14
CA SER A 201 -22.36 3.17 -18.17
C SER A 201 -21.61 2.98 -16.85
N TYR A 202 -22.25 3.32 -15.73
CA TYR A 202 -21.66 3.10 -14.41
C TYR A 202 -21.93 1.66 -13.95
N ILE A 203 -20.86 0.92 -13.67
CA ILE A 203 -20.95 -0.45 -13.16
C ILE A 203 -21.22 -0.42 -11.66
N THR A 204 -22.33 -1.01 -11.24
CA THR A 204 -22.81 -0.97 -9.84
C THR A 204 -22.10 -1.96 -8.94
N ARG A 205 -21.77 -3.16 -9.45
CA ARG A 205 -20.97 -4.18 -8.77
C ARG A 205 -19.66 -4.45 -9.51
N PRO A 206 -18.73 -3.48 -9.50
CA PRO A 206 -17.50 -3.54 -10.27
C PRO A 206 -16.49 -4.52 -9.67
N ARG A 207 -16.01 -5.46 -10.47
CA ARG A 207 -14.78 -6.22 -10.21
C ARG A 207 -13.66 -5.80 -11.14
N HIS A 208 -12.47 -5.62 -10.57
CA HIS A 208 -11.28 -5.26 -11.33
C HIS A 208 -10.55 -6.55 -11.71
N ILE A 209 -10.73 -6.95 -12.97
CA ILE A 209 -10.10 -8.14 -13.55
C ILE A 209 -8.98 -7.68 -14.45
N GLU A 210 -7.84 -8.35 -14.42
CA GLU A 210 -6.76 -8.02 -15.33
C GLU A 210 -6.09 -9.27 -15.90
N VAL A 211 -5.56 -9.18 -17.12
CA VAL A 211 -4.89 -10.30 -17.78
C VAL A 211 -3.44 -9.96 -18.01
N GLN A 212 -2.55 -10.83 -17.52
CA GLN A 212 -1.13 -10.76 -17.86
C GLN A 212 -0.97 -11.15 -19.32
N VAL A 213 -0.40 -10.26 -20.13
CA VAL A 213 0.03 -10.56 -21.50
C VAL A 213 1.54 -10.49 -21.60
N PHE A 214 2.08 -11.24 -22.56
CA PHE A 214 3.50 -11.21 -22.89
C PHE A 214 3.67 -11.26 -24.40
N GLY A 215 4.44 -10.33 -24.96
CA GLY A 215 4.73 -10.28 -26.39
C GLY A 215 6.23 -10.33 -26.68
N ASP A 216 6.63 -10.77 -27.87
CA ASP A 216 8.03 -10.73 -28.34
C ASP A 216 8.21 -9.98 -29.67
N SER A 217 9.47 -9.76 -30.05
CA SER A 217 9.81 -9.12 -31.33
C SER A 217 9.55 -10.00 -32.56
N HIS A 218 9.08 -11.23 -32.38
CA HIS A 218 8.76 -12.20 -33.44
C HIS A 218 7.26 -12.23 -33.76
N GLY A 219 6.46 -11.39 -33.09
CA GLY A 219 5.01 -11.29 -33.28
C GLY A 219 4.21 -12.30 -32.46
N ASN A 220 4.85 -13.06 -31.56
CA ASN A 220 4.15 -13.94 -30.65
C ASN A 220 3.56 -13.12 -29.50
N VAL A 221 2.35 -13.49 -29.08
CA VAL A 221 1.68 -12.94 -27.91
C VAL A 221 0.94 -14.06 -27.19
N VAL A 222 1.18 -14.20 -25.89
CA VAL A 222 0.51 -15.15 -24.99
C VAL A 222 -0.11 -14.42 -23.80
N HIS A 223 -1.08 -15.04 -23.14
CA HIS A 223 -1.54 -14.64 -21.82
C HIS A 223 -1.06 -15.61 -20.74
N LEU A 224 -0.83 -15.08 -19.53
CA LEU A 224 -0.47 -15.83 -18.33
C LEU A 224 -1.62 -15.77 -17.30
N HIS A 225 -2.82 -16.03 -17.81
CA HIS A 225 -4.09 -16.00 -17.07
C HIS A 225 -4.45 -14.62 -16.50
N GLU A 226 -5.58 -14.59 -15.79
CA GLU A 226 -6.13 -13.40 -15.14
C GLU A 226 -5.74 -13.29 -13.66
N ARG A 227 -5.85 -12.08 -13.15
CA ARG A 227 -5.83 -11.73 -11.73
C ARG A 227 -7.11 -10.97 -11.39
N ASP A 228 -7.51 -11.06 -10.13
CA ASP A 228 -8.50 -10.16 -9.57
C ASP A 228 -7.84 -9.21 -8.57
N CYS A 229 -8.07 -7.93 -8.78
CA CYS A 229 -7.54 -6.84 -7.96
C CYS A 229 -8.68 -5.97 -7.40
N SER A 230 -9.85 -6.58 -7.20
CA SER A 230 -11.06 -5.85 -6.77
C SER A 230 -10.91 -5.30 -5.36
N LEU A 231 -10.13 -5.95 -4.50
CA LEU A 231 -9.92 -5.46 -3.14
C LEU A 231 -8.95 -4.27 -3.14
N GLN A 232 -9.53 -3.07 -3.26
CA GLN A 232 -8.80 -1.81 -3.39
C GLN A 232 -9.39 -0.72 -2.48
N ARG A 233 -8.53 0.18 -2.00
CA ARG A 233 -8.89 1.35 -1.19
C ARG A 233 -8.63 2.60 -2.01
N ARG A 234 -9.66 3.41 -2.29
CA ARG A 234 -9.50 4.68 -3.04
C ARG A 234 -8.68 4.54 -4.33
N HIS A 235 -8.93 3.47 -5.09
CA HIS A 235 -8.22 3.10 -6.33
C HIS A 235 -6.78 2.58 -6.14
N GLN A 236 -6.32 2.34 -4.91
CA GLN A 236 -5.07 1.65 -4.60
C GLN A 236 -5.36 0.17 -4.34
N LYS A 237 -4.77 -0.72 -5.15
CA LYS A 237 -4.89 -2.18 -4.97
C LYS A 237 -4.25 -2.58 -3.63
N VAL A 238 -4.91 -3.48 -2.88
CA VAL A 238 -4.53 -3.87 -1.53
C VAL A 238 -4.25 -5.38 -1.45
N ILE A 239 -5.20 -6.18 -1.94
CA ILE A 239 -5.06 -7.64 -2.07
C ILE A 239 -5.37 -8.03 -3.51
N GLU A 240 -4.51 -8.85 -4.08
CA GLU A 240 -4.60 -9.38 -5.43
C GLU A 240 -4.59 -10.90 -5.39
N GLU A 241 -5.38 -11.53 -6.25
CA GLU A 241 -5.43 -12.99 -6.33
C GLU A 241 -5.43 -13.52 -7.76
N ALA A 242 -4.86 -14.70 -7.96
CA ALA A 242 -4.85 -15.40 -9.24
C ALA A 242 -5.12 -16.90 -9.03
N PRO A 243 -6.06 -17.52 -9.78
CA PRO A 243 -6.98 -16.92 -10.76
C PRO A 243 -8.10 -16.07 -10.11
N ALA A 244 -8.98 -15.47 -10.92
CA ALA A 244 -10.10 -14.69 -10.41
C ALA A 244 -11.25 -15.60 -9.88
N PRO A 245 -11.76 -15.40 -8.65
CA PRO A 245 -12.80 -16.26 -8.08
C PRO A 245 -14.12 -16.09 -8.81
N GLY A 246 -14.85 -17.19 -9.00
CA GLY A 246 -16.13 -17.20 -9.71
C GLY A 246 -16.04 -17.04 -11.23
N MET A 247 -14.85 -17.02 -11.83
CA MET A 247 -14.67 -16.99 -13.28
C MET A 247 -14.64 -18.41 -13.87
N ASP A 248 -15.66 -18.75 -14.65
CA ASP A 248 -15.71 -20.03 -15.38
C ASP A 248 -14.75 -20.06 -16.59
N GLN A 249 -14.53 -21.25 -17.15
CA GLN A 249 -13.56 -21.41 -18.23
C GLN A 249 -13.95 -20.66 -19.52
N ALA A 250 -15.24 -20.63 -19.87
CA ALA A 250 -15.71 -19.96 -21.08
C ALA A 250 -15.50 -18.43 -21.00
N THR A 251 -15.76 -17.85 -19.83
CA THR A 251 -15.51 -16.43 -19.56
C THR A 251 -14.02 -16.13 -19.55
N ARG A 252 -13.22 -16.98 -18.89
CA ARG A 252 -11.76 -16.87 -18.90
C ARG A 252 -11.19 -16.89 -20.32
N ASP A 253 -11.61 -17.84 -21.15
CA ASP A 253 -11.17 -17.94 -22.55
C ASP A 253 -11.54 -16.69 -23.35
N ALA A 254 -12.74 -16.13 -23.14
CA ALA A 254 -13.18 -14.93 -23.83
C ALA A 254 -12.36 -13.68 -23.44
N VAL A 255 -12.13 -13.48 -22.14
CA VAL A 255 -11.39 -12.32 -21.60
C VAL A 255 -9.91 -12.41 -21.98
N THR A 256 -9.30 -13.57 -21.82
CA THR A 256 -7.90 -13.78 -22.18
C THR A 256 -7.67 -13.68 -23.70
N ALA A 257 -8.59 -14.18 -24.52
CA ALA A 257 -8.54 -13.98 -25.96
C ALA A 257 -8.69 -12.49 -26.35
N ALA A 258 -9.54 -11.73 -25.64
CA ALA A 258 -9.66 -10.29 -25.84
C ALA A 258 -8.36 -9.57 -25.46
N ALA A 259 -7.71 -9.95 -24.36
CA ALA A 259 -6.42 -9.40 -23.96
C ALA A 259 -5.31 -9.67 -24.98
N VAL A 260 -5.25 -10.89 -25.54
CA VAL A 260 -4.29 -11.22 -26.60
C VAL A 260 -4.57 -10.41 -27.88
N ARG A 261 -5.85 -10.19 -28.25
CA ARG A 261 -6.19 -9.31 -29.38
C ARG A 261 -5.75 -7.87 -29.14
N ALA A 262 -5.99 -7.35 -27.94
CA ALA A 262 -5.56 -6.01 -27.53
C ALA A 262 -4.05 -5.83 -27.69
N ALA A 263 -3.26 -6.75 -27.13
CA ALA A 263 -1.80 -6.73 -27.22
C ALA A 263 -1.29 -6.87 -28.67
N LYS A 264 -1.91 -7.72 -29.49
CA LYS A 264 -1.56 -7.85 -30.92
C LYS A 264 -1.85 -6.57 -31.70
N ALA A 265 -2.95 -5.86 -31.39
CA ALA A 265 -3.33 -4.63 -32.08
C ALA A 265 -2.30 -3.49 -31.94
N VAL A 266 -1.47 -3.53 -30.88
CA VAL A 266 -0.40 -2.55 -30.62
C VAL A 266 1.01 -3.12 -30.85
N ASN A 267 1.14 -4.30 -31.46
CA ASN A 267 2.41 -5.01 -31.64
C ASN A 267 3.23 -5.08 -30.33
N TYR A 268 2.57 -5.49 -29.25
CA TYR A 268 3.13 -5.38 -27.92
C TYR A 268 4.37 -6.29 -27.71
N GLN A 269 5.34 -5.81 -26.92
CA GLN A 269 6.56 -6.53 -26.55
C GLN A 269 6.81 -6.45 -25.03
N GLY A 270 7.36 -7.51 -24.45
CA GLY A 270 7.63 -7.61 -23.02
C GLY A 270 6.37 -7.93 -22.21
N ALA A 271 6.43 -7.67 -20.91
CA ALA A 271 5.29 -7.84 -20.01
C ALA A 271 4.32 -6.65 -20.13
N GLY A 272 3.03 -6.94 -20.13
CA GLY A 272 1.97 -5.94 -20.09
C GLY A 272 0.74 -6.49 -19.40
N THR A 273 -0.16 -5.62 -18.96
CA THR A 273 -1.42 -6.05 -18.35
C THR A 273 -2.57 -5.32 -19.01
N ILE A 274 -3.59 -6.08 -19.42
CA ILE A 274 -4.85 -5.54 -19.90
C ILE A 274 -5.82 -5.54 -18.73
N GLU A 275 -6.21 -4.34 -18.28
CA GLU A 275 -7.17 -4.17 -17.19
C GLU A 275 -8.59 -4.12 -17.77
N PHE A 276 -9.49 -4.85 -17.12
CA PHE A 276 -10.90 -4.95 -17.42
C PHE A 276 -11.73 -4.56 -16.20
N ILE A 277 -12.88 -3.95 -16.46
CA ILE A 277 -13.94 -3.76 -15.48
C ILE A 277 -15.06 -4.76 -15.77
N ALA A 278 -15.44 -5.53 -14.75
CA ALA A 278 -16.48 -6.54 -14.83
C ALA A 278 -17.68 -6.13 -13.98
N ASP A 279 -18.89 -6.37 -14.49
CA ASP A 279 -20.11 -6.26 -13.68
C ASP A 279 -20.47 -7.62 -13.09
N ALA A 280 -20.22 -7.77 -11.78
CA ALA A 280 -20.46 -9.01 -11.05
C ALA A 280 -21.89 -9.14 -10.48
N SER A 281 -22.83 -8.26 -10.88
CA SER A 281 -24.21 -8.30 -10.39
C SER A 281 -24.91 -9.64 -10.60
N ASP A 282 -24.55 -10.36 -11.67
CA ASP A 282 -25.06 -11.69 -11.99
C ASP A 282 -23.91 -12.72 -12.18
N GLY A 283 -22.84 -12.57 -11.41
CA GLY A 283 -21.58 -13.30 -11.59
C GLY A 283 -20.74 -12.78 -12.75
N LEU A 284 -19.50 -13.30 -12.86
CA LEU A 284 -18.60 -12.93 -13.95
C LEU A 284 -19.04 -13.59 -15.26
N LYS A 285 -19.42 -12.77 -16.25
CA LYS A 285 -19.85 -13.23 -17.59
C LYS A 285 -19.10 -12.48 -18.67
N ALA A 286 -18.71 -13.20 -19.73
CA ALA A 286 -17.91 -12.64 -20.82
C ALA A 286 -18.50 -11.37 -21.48
N ASP A 287 -19.83 -11.26 -21.56
CA ASP A 287 -20.55 -10.13 -22.15
C ASP A 287 -20.66 -8.90 -21.22
N ARG A 288 -20.19 -9.05 -19.97
CA ARG A 288 -20.18 -8.01 -18.94
C ARG A 288 -18.78 -7.72 -18.39
N ILE A 289 -17.76 -7.98 -19.21
CA ILE A 289 -16.36 -7.67 -18.92
C ILE A 289 -15.83 -6.81 -20.06
N TRP A 290 -15.39 -5.60 -19.71
CA TRP A 290 -15.01 -4.59 -20.69
C TRP A 290 -13.62 -4.04 -20.42
N PHE A 291 -12.89 -3.77 -21.50
CA PHE A 291 -11.58 -3.14 -21.44
C PHE A 291 -11.66 -1.78 -20.74
N MET A 292 -10.75 -1.57 -19.80
CA MET A 292 -10.57 -0.31 -19.09
C MET A 292 -9.33 0.42 -19.60
N GLU A 293 -8.17 -0.23 -19.49
CA GLU A 293 -6.90 0.31 -19.94
C GLU A 293 -5.85 -0.80 -20.13
N MET A 294 -4.68 -0.43 -20.63
CA MET A 294 -3.52 -1.30 -20.73
C MET A 294 -2.34 -0.64 -20.04
N ASN A 295 -1.79 -1.29 -19.02
CA ASN A 295 -0.54 -0.84 -18.41
C ASN A 295 0.64 -1.43 -19.17
N THR A 296 1.48 -0.54 -19.67
CA THR A 296 2.54 -0.87 -20.63
C THR A 296 3.84 -1.22 -19.91
N ARG A 297 3.74 -2.08 -18.90
CA ARG A 297 4.81 -2.43 -17.96
C ARG A 297 4.53 -3.74 -17.23
N LEU A 298 5.52 -4.21 -16.46
CA LEU A 298 5.28 -5.21 -15.42
C LEU A 298 4.35 -4.63 -14.36
N GLN A 299 3.38 -5.41 -13.89
CA GLN A 299 2.52 -5.02 -12.77
C GLN A 299 3.17 -5.32 -11.42
N VAL A 300 2.73 -4.62 -10.37
CA VAL A 300 3.29 -4.79 -9.02
C VAL A 300 3.01 -6.21 -8.53
N GLU A 301 1.76 -6.63 -8.74
CA GLU A 301 1.09 -7.89 -8.43
C GLU A 301 1.40 -9.03 -9.42
N HIS A 302 2.44 -8.89 -10.25
CA HIS A 302 2.91 -9.99 -11.08
C HIS A 302 3.27 -11.29 -10.30
N PRO A 303 3.73 -11.26 -9.02
CA PRO A 303 4.07 -12.48 -8.28
C PRO A 303 2.93 -13.50 -8.15
N VAL A 304 1.65 -13.09 -8.08
CA VAL A 304 0.55 -14.06 -8.04
C VAL A 304 0.43 -14.83 -9.37
N THR A 305 0.70 -14.15 -10.49
CA THR A 305 0.79 -14.81 -11.80
C THR A 305 1.99 -15.76 -11.86
N GLU A 306 3.16 -15.34 -11.38
CA GLU A 306 4.34 -16.22 -11.33
C GLU A 306 4.08 -17.47 -10.49
N SER A 307 3.34 -17.33 -9.38
CA SER A 307 3.08 -18.41 -8.44
C SER A 307 2.18 -19.51 -9.01
N ILE A 308 1.17 -19.15 -9.81
CA ILE A 308 0.29 -20.15 -10.45
C ILE A 308 0.87 -20.73 -11.75
N THR A 309 1.77 -20.00 -12.42
CA THR A 309 2.35 -20.41 -13.71
C THR A 309 3.72 -21.06 -13.59
N GLY A 310 4.47 -20.77 -12.52
CA GLY A 310 5.88 -21.13 -12.39
C GLY A 310 6.81 -20.36 -13.33
N VAL A 311 6.34 -19.27 -13.95
CA VAL A 311 7.12 -18.43 -14.86
C VAL A 311 7.72 -17.25 -14.10
N ASP A 312 9.03 -17.01 -14.26
CA ASP A 312 9.64 -15.74 -13.85
C ASP A 312 9.47 -14.72 -14.99
N LEU A 313 8.58 -13.75 -14.77
CA LEU A 313 8.22 -12.74 -15.76
C LEU A 313 9.37 -11.78 -16.05
N VAL A 314 10.20 -11.48 -15.06
CA VAL A 314 11.41 -10.66 -15.25
C VAL A 314 12.43 -11.41 -16.12
N GLU A 315 12.58 -12.73 -15.93
CA GLU A 315 13.45 -13.53 -16.79
C GLU A 315 12.98 -13.49 -18.25
N TRP A 316 11.67 -13.64 -18.48
CA TRP A 316 11.10 -13.51 -19.82
C TRP A 316 11.32 -12.12 -20.40
N GLN A 317 11.22 -11.05 -19.59
CA GLN A 317 11.48 -9.68 -20.05
C GLN A 317 12.92 -9.53 -20.53
N LEU A 318 13.89 -10.07 -19.76
CA LEU A 318 15.31 -10.02 -20.11
C LEU A 318 15.61 -10.81 -21.41
N ARG A 319 15.03 -12.01 -21.57
CA ARG A 319 15.19 -12.85 -22.76
C ARG A 319 14.60 -12.21 -24.02
N VAL A 320 13.36 -11.74 -23.93
CA VAL A 320 12.67 -11.10 -25.07
C VAL A 320 13.33 -9.78 -25.47
N ALA A 321 13.80 -8.99 -24.49
CA ALA A 321 14.57 -7.78 -24.78
C ALA A 321 15.92 -8.10 -25.46
N ALA A 322 16.50 -9.28 -25.21
CA ALA A 322 17.68 -9.78 -25.90
C ALA A 322 17.39 -10.38 -27.30
N GLY A 323 16.13 -10.35 -27.75
CA GLY A 323 15.68 -10.85 -29.05
C GLY A 323 15.29 -12.33 -29.09
N GLU A 324 15.23 -13.01 -27.95
CA GLU A 324 14.73 -14.38 -27.88
C GLU A 324 13.20 -14.42 -28.07
N PRO A 325 12.63 -15.52 -28.63
CA PRO A 325 11.19 -15.73 -28.62
C PRO A 325 10.67 -16.04 -27.22
N ILE A 326 9.35 -15.90 -27.02
CA ILE A 326 8.70 -16.32 -25.77
C ILE A 326 8.98 -17.82 -25.51
N PRO A 327 9.46 -18.21 -24.30
CA PRO A 327 9.89 -19.59 -24.05
C PRO A 327 8.80 -20.68 -24.11
N LEU A 328 7.54 -20.33 -23.86
CA LEU A 328 6.41 -21.27 -23.84
C LEU A 328 5.31 -20.85 -24.83
N ALA A 329 4.69 -21.83 -25.48
CA ALA A 329 3.47 -21.61 -26.23
C ALA A 329 2.27 -21.51 -25.27
N GLN A 330 1.15 -20.92 -25.74
CA GLN A 330 -0.05 -20.70 -24.91
C GLN A 330 -0.57 -21.97 -24.21
N ALA A 331 -0.50 -23.12 -24.90
CA ALA A 331 -0.98 -24.40 -24.37
C ALA A 331 -0.08 -24.99 -23.28
N ASP A 332 1.17 -24.53 -23.16
CA ASP A 332 2.16 -25.03 -22.21
C ASP A 332 2.25 -24.19 -20.94
N ILE A 333 1.53 -23.05 -20.87
CA ILE A 333 1.47 -22.19 -19.69
C ILE A 333 0.47 -22.79 -18.70
N PRO A 334 0.93 -23.25 -17.52
CA PRO A 334 0.05 -23.91 -16.57
C PRO A 334 -0.71 -22.90 -15.71
N MET A 335 -1.84 -23.35 -15.16
CA MET A 335 -2.57 -22.68 -14.10
C MET A 335 -2.72 -23.67 -12.95
N LYS A 336 -1.89 -23.55 -11.91
CA LYS A 336 -1.84 -24.49 -10.78
C LYS A 336 -2.16 -23.79 -9.46
N GLY A 337 -3.13 -24.32 -8.73
CA GLY A 337 -3.53 -23.81 -7.41
C GLY A 337 -4.06 -22.39 -7.46
N TRP A 338 -3.87 -21.69 -6.35
CA TRP A 338 -4.29 -20.31 -6.12
C TRP A 338 -3.16 -19.53 -5.47
N ALA A 339 -2.95 -18.30 -5.92
CA ALA A 339 -2.02 -17.38 -5.30
C ALA A 339 -2.73 -16.12 -4.84
N MET A 340 -2.29 -15.57 -3.71
CA MET A 340 -2.74 -14.28 -3.20
C MET A 340 -1.53 -13.44 -2.78
N GLU A 341 -1.64 -12.14 -2.99
CA GLU A 341 -0.68 -11.13 -2.58
C GLU A 341 -1.38 -10.07 -1.74
N ALA A 342 -0.68 -9.60 -0.71
CA ALA A 342 -1.06 -8.41 0.04
C ALA A 342 0.06 -7.36 -0.04
N ARG A 343 -0.32 -6.10 -0.29
CA ARG A 343 0.61 -4.96 -0.24
C ARG A 343 0.74 -4.45 1.18
N LEU A 344 1.91 -4.68 1.77
CA LEU A 344 2.25 -4.15 3.08
C LEU A 344 2.71 -2.69 2.92
N TYR A 345 1.87 -1.78 3.38
CA TYR A 345 2.08 -0.35 3.37
C TYR A 345 2.48 0.17 4.75
N ALA A 346 3.43 1.09 4.78
CA ALA A 346 3.74 1.93 5.93
C ALA A 346 2.65 3.01 6.09
N GLU A 347 1.45 2.58 6.47
CA GLU A 347 0.26 3.40 6.73
C GLU A 347 -0.34 3.01 8.08
N ASP A 348 -1.06 3.93 8.72
CA ASP A 348 -1.78 3.68 9.97
C ASP A 348 -3.31 3.64 9.74
N PRO A 349 -3.93 2.46 9.55
CA PRO A 349 -5.37 2.34 9.31
C PRO A 349 -6.23 3.00 10.40
N ALA A 350 -5.84 2.91 11.67
CA ALA A 350 -6.60 3.44 12.80
C ALA A 350 -6.74 4.97 12.74
N HIS A 351 -5.77 5.64 12.12
CA HIS A 351 -5.77 7.09 11.92
C HIS A 351 -6.12 7.51 10.49
N GLY A 352 -6.89 6.68 9.76
CA GLY A 352 -7.33 7.00 8.40
C GLY A 352 -6.29 6.72 7.33
N PHE A 353 -5.40 5.75 7.59
CA PHE A 353 -4.28 5.32 6.73
C PHE A 353 -3.34 6.48 6.41
N LEU A 354 -2.98 7.24 7.44
CA LEU A 354 -1.93 8.25 7.28
C LEU A 354 -0.60 7.52 7.04
N PRO A 355 0.22 7.97 6.07
CA PRO A 355 1.56 7.43 5.89
C PRO A 355 2.39 7.52 7.16
N SER A 356 3.06 6.42 7.49
CA SER A 356 3.97 6.31 8.62
C SER A 356 5.40 6.28 8.10
N ILE A 357 6.23 7.23 8.56
CA ILE A 357 7.61 7.39 8.11
C ILE A 357 8.58 7.24 9.28
N GLY A 358 9.84 6.95 8.97
CA GLY A 358 10.92 6.88 9.96
C GLY A 358 11.69 5.58 9.90
N ARG A 359 12.48 5.33 10.96
CA ARG A 359 13.33 4.15 11.06
C ARG A 359 12.51 2.90 11.35
N LEU A 360 13.00 1.78 10.84
CA LEU A 360 12.47 0.43 11.09
C LEU A 360 13.31 -0.22 12.20
N ASP A 361 13.10 0.17 13.45
CA ASP A 361 13.90 -0.33 14.58
C ASP A 361 13.62 -1.81 14.87
N HIS A 362 12.36 -2.21 14.69
CA HIS A 362 11.89 -3.59 14.70
C HIS A 362 11.21 -3.89 13.35
N PHE A 363 11.62 -4.97 12.69
CA PHE A 363 11.08 -5.37 11.40
C PHE A 363 11.18 -6.89 11.25
N VAL A 364 10.07 -7.57 11.53
CA VAL A 364 9.92 -9.01 11.39
C VAL A 364 8.90 -9.27 10.28
N MET A 365 9.27 -10.19 9.40
CA MET A 365 8.45 -10.66 8.28
C MET A 365 8.30 -12.18 8.41
N PRO A 366 7.17 -12.74 7.95
CA PRO A 366 6.99 -14.19 7.90
C PRO A 366 8.05 -14.86 7.01
N ASP A 367 8.54 -16.02 7.41
CA ASP A 367 9.68 -16.72 6.77
C ASP A 367 9.27 -17.92 5.89
N ASP A 368 8.03 -18.39 6.01
CA ASP A 368 7.52 -19.55 5.28
C ASP A 368 6.86 -19.19 3.92
N ILE A 369 6.74 -17.90 3.61
CA ILE A 369 6.12 -17.37 2.39
C ILE A 369 7.12 -16.59 1.52
N ARG A 370 6.70 -16.22 0.30
CA ARG A 370 7.49 -15.31 -0.53
C ARG A 370 7.26 -13.88 -0.05
N VAL A 371 8.35 -13.18 0.29
CA VAL A 371 8.32 -11.75 0.63
C VAL A 371 9.20 -10.96 -0.35
N ASP A 372 8.57 -10.09 -1.13
CA ASP A 372 9.28 -9.13 -1.98
C ASP A 372 9.33 -7.78 -1.25
N THR A 373 10.49 -7.41 -0.71
CA THR A 373 10.70 -6.18 0.07
C THR A 373 11.89 -5.37 -0.44
N GLY A 374 11.83 -4.06 -0.21
CA GLY A 374 12.92 -3.10 -0.48
C GLY A 374 13.52 -2.46 0.76
N VAL A 375 13.14 -2.94 1.95
CA VAL A 375 13.58 -2.44 3.26
C VAL A 375 13.99 -3.59 4.17
N GLU A 376 14.66 -3.27 5.27
CA GLU A 376 15.06 -4.23 6.31
C GLU A 376 15.12 -3.52 7.67
N GLN A 377 15.29 -4.30 8.74
CA GLN A 377 15.52 -3.75 10.08
C GLN A 377 16.74 -2.81 10.08
N GLY A 378 16.58 -1.66 10.73
CA GLY A 378 17.55 -0.57 10.75
C GLY A 378 17.45 0.40 9.56
N GLY A 379 16.69 0.04 8.52
CA GLY A 379 16.37 0.90 7.37
C GLY A 379 15.43 2.05 7.72
N GLU A 380 15.05 2.83 6.70
CA GLU A 380 14.19 4.01 6.85
C GLU A 380 13.13 4.07 5.75
N VAL A 381 11.90 4.38 6.15
CA VAL A 381 10.81 4.76 5.25
C VAL A 381 10.81 6.28 5.12
N SER A 382 11.28 6.79 3.99
CA SER A 382 11.34 8.23 3.73
C SER A 382 10.00 8.80 3.23
N GLN A 383 9.75 10.10 3.47
CA GLN A 383 8.57 10.82 2.98
C GLN A 383 8.48 10.98 1.45
N PHE A 384 9.57 10.74 0.70
CA PHE A 384 9.68 11.13 -0.71
C PHE A 384 9.06 10.13 -1.69
N TYR A 385 8.74 8.92 -1.23
CA TYR A 385 8.40 7.79 -2.09
C TYR A 385 7.11 7.11 -1.67
N ASP A 386 6.75 6.06 -2.42
CA ASP A 386 5.59 5.22 -2.14
C ASP A 386 5.72 4.49 -0.79
N PRO A 387 4.63 4.35 -0.01
CA PRO A 387 4.67 3.72 1.32
C PRO A 387 4.75 2.20 1.30
N MET A 388 4.73 1.53 0.14
CA MET A 388 4.81 0.08 0.09
C MET A 388 6.22 -0.38 0.53
N ILE A 389 6.28 -1.13 1.62
CA ILE A 389 7.52 -1.65 2.20
C ILE A 389 7.76 -3.11 1.82
N ALA A 390 6.70 -3.89 1.60
CA ALA A 390 6.80 -5.27 1.16
C ALA A 390 5.54 -5.73 0.42
N LYS A 391 5.66 -6.85 -0.28
CA LYS A 391 4.56 -7.66 -0.80
C LYS A 391 4.66 -9.03 -0.15
N LEU A 392 3.56 -9.49 0.44
CA LEU A 392 3.43 -10.80 1.07
C LEU A 392 2.69 -11.70 0.10
N ILE A 393 3.33 -12.78 -0.37
CA ILE A 393 2.80 -13.62 -1.45
C ILE A 393 2.74 -15.08 -1.01
N VAL A 394 1.55 -15.67 -1.15
CA VAL A 394 1.30 -17.08 -0.85
C VAL A 394 0.78 -17.83 -2.06
N HIS A 395 1.01 -19.14 -2.04
CA HIS A 395 0.42 -20.10 -2.98
C HIS A 395 -0.12 -21.29 -2.19
N ALA A 396 -1.26 -21.81 -2.63
CA ALA A 396 -1.90 -23.00 -2.08
C ALA A 396 -2.75 -23.74 -3.14
N ASP A 397 -3.26 -24.92 -2.79
CA ASP A 397 -4.08 -25.72 -3.72
C ASP A 397 -5.49 -25.18 -3.93
N SER A 398 -6.01 -24.39 -2.98
CA SER A 398 -7.34 -23.76 -3.05
C SER A 398 -7.29 -22.30 -2.64
N ARG A 399 -8.33 -21.54 -3.02
CA ARG A 399 -8.49 -20.14 -2.66
C ARG A 399 -8.56 -19.95 -1.15
N GLU A 400 -9.34 -20.79 -0.46
CA GLU A 400 -9.56 -20.71 0.99
C GLU A 400 -8.25 -20.97 1.74
N ALA A 401 -7.47 -21.95 1.29
CA ALA A 401 -6.15 -22.23 1.85
C ALA A 401 -5.17 -21.07 1.61
N ALA A 402 -5.20 -20.44 0.43
CA ALA A 402 -4.38 -19.27 0.16
C ALA A 402 -4.80 -18.06 1.03
N ALA A 403 -6.10 -17.79 1.16
CA ALA A 403 -6.62 -16.70 1.99
C ALA A 403 -6.23 -16.88 3.47
N ALA A 404 -6.46 -18.08 4.03
CA ALA A 404 -6.11 -18.39 5.41
C ALA A 404 -4.60 -18.29 5.65
N ARG A 405 -3.79 -18.76 4.70
CA ARG A 405 -2.33 -18.68 4.78
C ARG A 405 -1.83 -17.24 4.73
N LEU A 406 -2.38 -16.41 3.83
CA LEU A 406 -2.00 -14.99 3.76
C LEU A 406 -2.47 -14.23 5.01
N ALA A 407 -3.63 -14.57 5.56
CA ALA A 407 -4.12 -13.96 6.80
C ALA A 407 -3.15 -14.22 7.97
N ASN A 408 -2.71 -15.48 8.13
CA ASN A 408 -1.71 -15.85 9.13
C ASN A 408 -0.38 -15.10 8.90
N ALA A 409 0.11 -15.07 7.66
CA ALA A 409 1.34 -14.36 7.33
C ALA A 409 1.25 -12.86 7.65
N CYS A 410 0.10 -12.22 7.45
CA CYS A 410 -0.14 -10.83 7.85
C CYS A 410 -0.12 -10.64 9.38
N ARG A 411 -0.60 -11.62 10.16
CA ARG A 411 -0.57 -11.57 11.63
C ARG A 411 0.84 -11.66 12.22
N GLU A 412 1.74 -12.33 11.51
CA GLU A 412 3.16 -12.49 11.90
C GLU A 412 4.02 -11.26 11.58
N VAL A 413 3.49 -10.25 10.88
CA VAL A 413 4.23 -9.03 10.57
C VAL A 413 4.37 -8.16 11.80
N GLU A 414 5.61 -7.78 12.13
CA GLU A 414 5.90 -6.88 13.24
C GLU A 414 6.79 -5.74 12.76
N VAL A 415 6.29 -4.50 12.80
CA VAL A 415 7.05 -3.31 12.37
C VAL A 415 6.87 -2.18 13.39
N TRP A 416 7.98 -1.57 13.80
CA TRP A 416 8.00 -0.45 14.75
C TRP A 416 9.27 0.41 14.59
N PRO A 417 9.24 1.74 14.85
CA PRO A 417 8.09 2.62 15.17
C PRO A 417 7.18 2.97 14.01
N VAL A 418 7.56 2.63 12.78
CA VAL A 418 6.68 2.77 11.62
C VAL A 418 5.45 1.87 11.79
N ARG A 419 4.26 2.43 11.62
CA ARG A 419 2.98 1.71 11.61
C ARG A 419 2.74 1.10 10.23
N THR A 420 2.04 -0.02 10.19
CA THR A 420 1.68 -0.69 8.93
C THR A 420 0.21 -1.07 8.89
N ASN A 421 -0.25 -1.45 7.70
CA ASN A 421 -1.60 -1.98 7.48
C ASN A 421 -1.72 -3.50 7.71
N ALA A 422 -0.76 -4.18 8.35
CA ALA A 422 -0.73 -5.64 8.48
C ALA A 422 -2.00 -6.25 9.13
N GLY A 423 -2.39 -5.79 10.33
CA GLY A 423 -3.62 -6.27 10.97
C GLY A 423 -4.88 -5.97 10.16
N PHE A 424 -4.92 -4.84 9.45
CA PHE A 424 -6.00 -4.53 8.50
C PHE A 424 -6.06 -5.55 7.34
N LEU A 425 -4.91 -5.94 6.79
CA LEU A 425 -4.84 -6.96 5.74
C LEU A 425 -5.34 -8.32 6.24
N ALA A 426 -4.95 -8.74 7.45
CA ALA A 426 -5.44 -9.98 8.06
C ALA A 426 -6.98 -9.96 8.18
N ARG A 427 -7.55 -8.87 8.71
CA ARG A 427 -9.01 -8.70 8.81
C ARG A 427 -9.72 -8.71 7.46
N CYS A 428 -9.13 -8.12 6.42
CA CYS A 428 -9.67 -8.20 5.06
C CYS A 428 -9.78 -9.66 4.57
N LEU A 429 -8.76 -10.47 4.83
CA LEU A 429 -8.68 -11.86 4.39
C LEU A 429 -9.62 -12.79 5.19
N ASP A 430 -9.86 -12.49 6.46
CA ASP A 430 -10.80 -13.22 7.32
C ASP A 430 -12.26 -12.82 7.10
N HIS A 431 -12.50 -11.65 6.51
CA HIS A 431 -13.85 -11.09 6.43
C HIS A 431 -14.78 -12.07 5.67
N PRO A 432 -15.98 -12.42 6.21
CA PRO A 432 -16.83 -13.46 5.65
C PRO A 432 -17.14 -13.26 4.16
N ARG A 433 -17.46 -12.02 3.75
CA ARG A 433 -17.71 -11.68 2.33
C ARG A 433 -16.49 -11.96 1.44
N PHE A 434 -15.27 -11.71 1.92
CA PHE A 434 -14.05 -12.00 1.17
C PHE A 434 -13.83 -13.50 1.03
N VAL A 435 -13.99 -14.25 2.12
CA VAL A 435 -13.87 -15.73 2.14
C VAL A 435 -14.86 -16.37 1.15
N GLU A 436 -16.10 -15.87 1.10
CA GLU A 436 -17.13 -16.32 0.16
C GLU A 436 -16.85 -15.92 -1.31
N GLY A 437 -15.91 -15.01 -1.55
CA GLY A 437 -15.62 -14.46 -2.88
C GLY A 437 -16.57 -13.35 -3.33
N ASP A 438 -17.39 -12.82 -2.41
CA ASP A 438 -18.26 -11.66 -2.62
C ASP A 438 -17.48 -10.34 -2.54
N VAL A 439 -16.65 -10.09 -3.55
CA VAL A 439 -15.75 -8.94 -3.61
C VAL A 439 -16.11 -8.02 -4.77
N ASP A 440 -16.07 -6.72 -4.51
CA ASP A 440 -16.15 -5.65 -5.49
C ASP A 440 -15.24 -4.49 -5.06
N THR A 441 -15.01 -3.53 -5.97
CA THR A 441 -14.10 -2.40 -5.67
C THR A 441 -14.58 -1.42 -4.60
N GLY A 442 -15.83 -1.57 -4.13
CA GLY A 442 -16.38 -0.82 -3.00
C GLY A 442 -16.25 -1.54 -1.65
N PHE A 443 -15.75 -2.78 -1.63
CA PHE A 443 -15.71 -3.64 -0.44
C PHE A 443 -15.11 -2.95 0.79
N ILE A 444 -13.87 -2.41 0.67
CA ILE A 444 -13.16 -1.85 1.82
C ILE A 444 -13.90 -0.64 2.39
N ALA A 445 -14.49 0.19 1.52
CA ALA A 445 -15.27 1.35 1.96
C ALA A 445 -16.59 0.94 2.63
N ALA A 446 -17.22 -0.15 2.19
CA ALA A 446 -18.45 -0.66 2.77
C ALA A 446 -18.22 -1.29 4.16
N GLU A 447 -17.09 -1.98 4.34
CA GLU A 447 -16.77 -2.75 5.55
C GLU A 447 -15.75 -2.04 6.47
N GLU A 448 -15.45 -0.76 6.22
CA GLU A 448 -14.37 0.00 6.88
C GLU A 448 -14.39 -0.13 8.41
N GLY A 449 -15.58 -0.06 9.03
CA GLY A 449 -15.75 -0.16 10.47
C GLY A 449 -15.29 -1.49 11.06
N ALA A 450 -15.48 -2.61 10.34
CA ALA A 450 -15.04 -3.94 10.76
C ALA A 450 -13.55 -4.18 10.47
N LEU A 451 -12.99 -3.47 9.49
CA LEU A 451 -11.61 -3.66 9.04
C LEU A 451 -10.59 -2.81 9.79
N ILE A 452 -10.99 -1.65 10.33
CA ILE A 452 -10.05 -0.74 11.04
C ILE A 452 -10.01 -1.01 12.55
N ALA A 453 -11.15 -1.34 13.16
CA ALA A 453 -11.25 -1.46 14.62
C ALA A 453 -11.00 -2.90 15.10
N ALA A 454 -9.89 -3.12 15.80
CA ALA A 454 -9.70 -4.28 16.66
C ALA A 454 -9.72 -3.83 18.13
N PRO A 455 -10.58 -4.42 18.99
CA PRO A 455 -10.44 -4.23 20.43
C PRO A 455 -9.09 -4.83 20.87
N VAL A 456 -8.46 -4.21 21.86
CA VAL A 456 -7.25 -4.77 22.46
C VAL A 456 -7.58 -6.15 23.03
N SER A 457 -6.84 -7.18 22.62
CA SER A 457 -7.07 -8.52 23.12
C SER A 457 -6.65 -8.67 24.58
N ALA A 458 -7.29 -9.61 25.28
CA ALA A 458 -6.87 -9.99 26.64
C ALA A 458 -5.42 -10.49 26.66
N GLN A 459 -4.98 -11.14 25.59
CA GLN A 459 -3.61 -11.62 25.41
C GLN A 459 -2.61 -10.47 25.30
N ALA A 460 -2.89 -9.44 24.50
CA ALA A 460 -2.03 -8.27 24.40
C ALA A 460 -1.93 -7.51 25.73
N LEU A 461 -3.06 -7.34 26.43
CA LEU A 461 -3.09 -6.74 27.77
C LEU A 461 -2.27 -7.55 28.78
N ALA A 462 -2.44 -8.88 28.78
CA ALA A 462 -1.70 -9.77 29.66
C ALA A 462 -0.20 -9.76 29.33
N GLY A 463 0.18 -9.75 28.06
CA GLY A 463 1.58 -9.63 27.61
C GLY A 463 2.22 -8.34 28.07
N ALA A 464 1.57 -7.19 27.83
CA ALA A 464 2.05 -5.89 28.31
C ALA A 464 2.17 -5.83 29.84
N ALA A 465 1.17 -6.34 30.55
CA ALA A 465 1.15 -6.38 32.00
C ALA A 465 2.23 -7.30 32.57
N GLY A 466 2.39 -8.49 31.98
CA GLY A 466 3.39 -9.47 32.37
C GLY A 466 4.81 -8.96 32.14
N LEU A 467 5.06 -8.22 31.06
CA LEU A 467 6.35 -7.57 30.81
C LEU A 467 6.75 -6.64 31.98
N ILE A 468 5.82 -5.90 32.58
CA ILE A 468 6.09 -5.09 33.79
C ILE A 468 6.61 -5.96 34.93
N GLY A 469 6.02 -7.15 35.12
CA GLY A 469 6.47 -8.11 36.13
C GLY A 469 7.86 -8.67 35.81
N LEU A 470 8.10 -9.06 34.56
CA LEU A 470 9.37 -9.62 34.10
C LEU A 470 10.52 -8.61 34.20
N GLU A 471 10.31 -7.35 33.82
CA GLU A 471 11.32 -6.29 34.00
C GLU A 471 11.62 -6.00 35.47
N ALA A 472 10.57 -5.97 36.31
CA ALA A 472 10.74 -5.72 37.73
C ALA A 472 11.55 -6.83 38.40
N ASP A 473 11.38 -8.06 37.94
CA ASP A 473 12.19 -9.20 38.36
C ASP A 473 13.62 -9.16 37.82
N ALA A 474 13.83 -8.86 36.53
CA ALA A 474 15.17 -8.73 35.95
C ALA A 474 16.00 -7.65 36.66
N ALA A 475 15.40 -6.47 36.92
CA ALA A 475 16.03 -5.38 37.67
C ALA A 475 16.34 -5.74 39.14
N ALA A 476 15.68 -6.77 39.67
CA ALA A 476 15.89 -7.29 41.01
C ALA A 476 17.24 -8.00 41.15
N PHE A 477 17.77 -8.56 40.04
CA PHE A 477 19.00 -9.35 39.99
C PHE A 477 20.21 -8.59 39.41
N ASP A 478 20.00 -7.45 38.74
CA ASP A 478 21.06 -6.58 38.20
C ASP A 478 21.57 -5.57 39.24
N VAL A 479 22.24 -6.05 40.30
CA VAL A 479 22.73 -5.19 41.38
C VAL A 479 24.18 -5.51 41.75
N GLU A 480 25.12 -4.63 41.38
CA GLU A 480 26.50 -4.64 41.91
C GLU A 480 26.54 -4.30 43.41
N ASP A 481 25.58 -3.49 43.88
CA ASP A 481 25.50 -3.03 45.27
C ASP A 481 24.64 -3.94 46.17
N LYS A 482 25.32 -4.87 46.86
CA LYS A 482 24.71 -5.84 47.78
C LYS A 482 23.94 -5.21 48.95
N ALA A 483 24.16 -3.92 49.26
CA ALA A 483 23.47 -3.25 50.37
C ALA A 483 22.00 -2.92 50.06
N LEU A 484 21.66 -2.71 48.78
CA LEU A 484 20.30 -2.43 48.32
C LEU A 484 19.57 -3.67 47.81
N ALA A 485 20.27 -4.81 47.68
CA ALA A 485 19.71 -6.06 47.20
C ALA A 485 18.43 -6.50 47.92
N PRO A 486 18.27 -6.41 49.27
CA PRO A 486 17.01 -6.80 49.93
C PRO A 486 15.80 -5.91 49.60
N TRP A 487 16.04 -4.69 49.10
CA TRP A 487 14.98 -3.73 48.77
C TRP A 487 14.61 -3.75 47.29
N ARG A 488 15.46 -4.33 46.44
CA ARG A 488 15.26 -4.44 44.99
C ARG A 488 15.02 -5.88 44.54
N ALA A 489 15.73 -6.85 45.11
CA ALA A 489 15.53 -8.28 44.91
C ALA A 489 14.34 -8.81 45.72
N GLY A 490 13.31 -9.34 45.04
CA GLY A 490 12.26 -10.15 45.69
C GLY A 490 11.15 -9.40 46.43
N LEU A 491 11.06 -8.07 46.33
CA LEU A 491 9.97 -7.29 46.93
C LEU A 491 8.82 -6.92 45.98
N PHE A 492 8.90 -7.31 44.70
CA PHE A 492 7.82 -7.04 43.75
C PHE A 492 6.50 -7.65 44.24
N GLY A 493 5.53 -6.80 44.53
CA GLY A 493 4.25 -7.22 45.09
C GLY A 493 4.29 -7.75 46.53
N PHE A 494 5.41 -7.64 47.28
CA PHE A 494 5.52 -8.20 48.63
C PHE A 494 4.40 -7.74 49.57
N ARG A 495 3.84 -8.69 50.32
CA ARG A 495 2.86 -8.43 51.37
C ARG A 495 3.22 -9.25 52.60
N MET A 496 3.24 -8.61 53.77
CA MET A 496 3.62 -9.27 55.02
C MET A 496 2.64 -10.38 55.44
N ASN A 497 1.35 -10.25 55.11
CA ASN A 497 0.28 -11.14 55.57
C ASN A 497 -0.57 -11.69 54.40
N GLY A 498 -0.01 -11.85 53.21
CA GLY A 498 -0.73 -12.36 52.05
C GLY A 498 0.20 -12.74 50.90
N ALA A 499 -0.37 -13.35 49.84
CA ALA A 499 0.38 -13.65 48.63
C ALA A 499 0.94 -12.36 47.99
N ALA A 500 2.12 -12.48 47.37
CA ALA A 500 2.71 -11.37 46.64
C ALA A 500 1.76 -10.94 45.51
N GLN A 501 1.39 -9.66 45.52
CA GLN A 501 0.46 -9.10 44.56
C GLN A 501 0.73 -7.61 44.35
N SER A 502 1.11 -7.26 43.13
CA SER A 502 1.22 -5.89 42.63
C SER A 502 -0.07 -5.48 41.90
N ARG A 503 -0.39 -4.18 41.93
CA ARG A 503 -1.48 -3.57 41.18
C ARG A 503 -0.96 -2.38 40.42
N THR A 504 -1.27 -2.31 39.14
CA THR A 504 -0.90 -1.20 38.27
C THR A 504 -2.04 -0.92 37.29
N ALA A 505 -1.83 0.01 36.37
CA ALA A 505 -2.72 0.23 35.25
C ALA A 505 -1.92 0.34 33.95
N LEU A 506 -2.52 -0.15 32.87
CA LEU A 506 -2.09 0.14 31.51
C LEU A 506 -3.07 1.16 30.91
N HIS A 507 -2.54 2.11 30.14
CA HIS A 507 -3.34 3.09 29.44
C HIS A 507 -3.20 2.87 27.93
N HIS A 508 -4.33 2.77 27.23
CA HIS A 508 -4.39 2.68 25.77
C HIS A 508 -5.41 3.70 25.27
N GLY A 509 -4.94 4.70 24.51
CA GLY A 509 -5.75 5.89 24.22
C GLY A 509 -6.28 6.53 25.51
N ASP A 510 -7.60 6.74 25.59
CA ASP A 510 -8.28 7.24 26.79
C ASP A 510 -8.71 6.13 27.78
N GLN A 511 -8.52 4.87 27.42
CA GLN A 511 -8.90 3.74 28.26
C GLN A 511 -7.82 3.44 29.31
N GLN A 512 -8.27 3.00 30.48
CA GLN A 512 -7.42 2.55 31.56
C GLN A 512 -7.79 1.11 31.93
N HIS A 513 -6.84 0.21 31.79
CA HIS A 513 -6.99 -1.19 32.14
C HIS A 513 -6.35 -1.43 33.51
N ALA A 514 -7.14 -1.84 34.49
CA ALA A 514 -6.64 -2.19 35.81
C ALA A 514 -5.96 -3.56 35.75
N VAL A 515 -4.70 -3.62 36.20
CA VAL A 515 -3.86 -4.80 36.11
C VAL A 515 -3.49 -5.27 37.50
N THR A 516 -3.61 -6.57 37.74
CA THR A 516 -3.12 -7.25 38.93
C THR A 516 -2.05 -8.27 38.52
N LEU A 517 -0.90 -8.25 39.19
CA LEU A 517 0.18 -9.22 38.97
C LEU A 517 0.39 -9.96 40.28
N ALA A 518 0.08 -11.26 40.30
CA ALA A 518 0.31 -12.14 41.45
C ALA A 518 1.26 -13.27 41.05
N GLY A 519 2.24 -13.62 41.87
CA GLY A 519 3.21 -14.65 41.50
C GLY A 519 4.57 -14.42 42.12
N GLU A 520 5.44 -15.42 42.01
CA GLU A 520 6.78 -15.37 42.58
C GLU A 520 7.80 -15.00 41.50
N PRO A 521 8.61 -13.96 41.73
CA PRO A 521 9.80 -13.70 40.93
C PRO A 521 10.73 -14.93 40.93
N GLY A 522 11.42 -15.18 39.82
CA GLY A 522 12.20 -16.38 39.54
C GLY A 522 13.40 -16.57 40.46
N TRP A 523 13.18 -17.04 41.70
CA TRP A 523 14.26 -17.23 42.65
C TRP A 523 15.08 -18.50 42.32
N HIS A 524 16.41 -18.41 42.38
CA HIS A 524 17.37 -19.52 42.27
C HIS A 524 17.35 -20.25 40.92
N GLY A 525 17.26 -19.51 39.81
CA GLY A 525 17.27 -20.09 38.46
C GLY A 525 15.93 -20.69 38.04
N ARG A 526 14.84 -20.36 38.73
CA ARG A 526 13.47 -20.60 38.26
C ARG A 526 13.08 -19.50 37.28
N GLN A 527 12.33 -19.87 36.25
CA GLN A 527 11.74 -18.91 35.33
C GLN A 527 10.65 -18.10 36.04
N SER A 528 10.67 -16.79 35.84
CA SER A 528 9.69 -15.87 36.41
C SER A 528 8.32 -16.10 35.82
N SER A 529 7.31 -16.07 36.69
CA SER A 529 5.94 -16.36 36.26
C SER A 529 4.89 -15.68 37.13
N PHE A 530 3.94 -15.03 36.46
CA PHE A 530 2.91 -14.18 37.05
C PHE A 530 1.53 -14.62 36.57
N ASP A 531 0.58 -14.72 37.49
CA ASP A 531 -0.85 -14.71 37.21
C ASP A 531 -1.27 -13.24 37.03
N VAL A 532 -1.62 -12.91 35.80
CA VAL A 532 -1.93 -11.56 35.33
C VAL A 532 -3.43 -11.41 35.22
N GLY A 533 -4.02 -10.65 36.14
CA GLY A 533 -5.44 -10.33 36.16
C GLY A 533 -5.73 -9.02 35.45
N VAL A 534 -6.49 -9.06 34.35
CA VAL A 534 -6.92 -7.88 33.59
C VAL A 534 -8.39 -8.02 33.22
N GLU A 535 -9.19 -6.97 33.45
CA GLU A 535 -10.62 -6.92 33.09
C GLU A 535 -11.50 -8.07 33.61
N GLY A 536 -11.07 -8.75 34.68
CA GLY A 536 -11.80 -9.87 35.28
C GLY A 536 -11.38 -11.24 34.74
N GLU A 537 -10.47 -11.28 33.77
CA GLU A 537 -9.81 -12.48 33.28
C GLU A 537 -8.45 -12.65 33.96
N THR A 538 -7.89 -13.87 33.91
CA THR A 538 -6.56 -14.17 34.47
C THR A 538 -5.81 -15.03 33.49
N ALA A 539 -4.62 -14.57 33.10
CA ALA A 539 -3.70 -15.27 32.21
C ALA A 539 -2.39 -15.58 32.93
N ARG A 540 -1.78 -16.72 32.60
CA ARG A 540 -0.46 -17.08 33.11
C ARG A 540 0.61 -16.52 32.19
N VAL A 541 1.44 -15.62 32.70
CA VAL A 541 2.57 -15.04 31.96
C VAL A 541 3.90 -15.52 32.52
N TYR A 542 4.82 -15.90 31.66
CA TYR A 542 6.17 -16.32 32.01
C TYR A 542 7.14 -16.01 30.86
N GLY A 543 8.44 -16.06 31.11
CA GLY A 543 9.41 -15.68 30.08
C GLY A 543 10.60 -14.88 30.60
N GLU A 544 11.17 -14.10 29.68
CA GLU A 544 12.20 -13.08 29.89
C GLU A 544 11.76 -11.79 29.18
N THR A 545 12.51 -10.69 29.33
CA THR A 545 12.13 -9.39 28.75
C THR A 545 12.13 -9.36 27.22
N ASP A 546 12.77 -10.33 26.58
CA ASP A 546 12.84 -10.52 25.13
C ASP A 546 11.98 -11.71 24.63
N LEU A 547 11.33 -12.44 25.53
CA LEU A 547 10.44 -13.56 25.22
C LEU A 547 9.31 -13.61 26.25
N VAL A 548 8.18 -12.98 25.94
CA VAL A 548 6.99 -13.03 26.79
C VAL A 548 6.07 -14.16 26.30
N VAL A 549 5.61 -15.01 27.22
CA VAL A 549 4.69 -16.12 26.91
C VAL A 549 3.43 -15.96 27.75
N VAL A 550 2.27 -15.91 27.09
CA VAL A 550 0.94 -15.76 27.71
C VAL A 550 0.15 -17.04 27.46
N ASP A 551 -0.20 -17.77 28.53
CA ASP A 551 -0.95 -19.04 28.48
C ASP A 551 -0.38 -20.13 27.55
N GLY A 552 0.90 -20.03 27.21
CA GLY A 552 1.59 -20.97 26.30
C GLY A 552 1.94 -20.38 24.94
N ASP A 553 1.33 -19.24 24.58
CA ASP A 553 1.54 -18.56 23.31
C ASP A 553 2.60 -17.45 23.44
N VAL A 554 3.52 -17.40 22.48
CA VAL A 554 4.55 -16.36 22.44
C VAL A 554 3.89 -15.04 22.04
N VAL A 555 4.17 -13.99 22.80
CA VAL A 555 3.70 -12.63 22.55
C VAL A 555 4.92 -11.72 22.46
N THR A 556 5.10 -11.07 21.31
CA THR A 556 6.18 -10.10 21.17
C THR A 556 5.77 -8.81 21.88
N ALA A 557 6.48 -8.50 22.97
CA ALA A 557 6.28 -7.28 23.75
C ALA A 557 7.62 -6.71 24.19
N PHE A 558 7.79 -5.39 24.09
CA PHE A 558 8.98 -4.71 24.60
C PHE A 558 8.67 -3.29 25.07
N ALA A 559 9.56 -2.72 25.88
CA ALA A 559 9.46 -1.34 26.34
C ALA A 559 10.49 -0.45 25.61
N PRO A 560 10.07 0.37 24.62
CA PRO A 560 11.01 1.27 23.92
C PRO A 560 11.58 2.36 24.85
N ASP A 561 10.89 2.66 25.95
CA ASP A 561 11.34 3.55 27.01
C ASP A 561 10.64 3.21 28.35
N ALA A 562 10.90 4.00 29.39
CA ALA A 562 10.37 3.76 30.73
C ALA A 562 8.85 3.97 30.88
N GLU A 563 8.18 4.59 29.92
CA GLU A 563 6.76 4.95 30.02
C GLU A 563 5.88 4.14 29.06
N ARG A 564 6.44 3.63 27.95
CA ARG A 564 5.71 2.90 26.92
C ARG A 564 6.00 1.41 26.93
N ILE A 565 5.02 0.63 26.53
CA ILE A 565 5.12 -0.80 26.22
C ILE A 565 4.45 -1.01 24.87
N VAL A 566 5.15 -1.68 23.97
CA VAL A 566 4.66 -2.04 22.64
C VAL A 566 4.39 -3.53 22.66
N VAL A 567 3.23 -3.94 22.14
CA VAL A 567 2.84 -5.34 21.95
C VAL A 567 2.38 -5.52 20.51
N PHE A 568 2.82 -6.60 19.87
CA PHE A 568 2.28 -7.03 18.58
C PHE A 568 1.19 -8.05 18.81
N ASP A 569 0.06 -7.87 18.12
CA ASP A 569 -1.13 -8.70 18.28
C ASP A 569 -1.84 -8.79 16.93
N ASP A 570 -1.85 -9.98 16.32
CA ASP A 570 -2.47 -10.24 15.02
C ASP A 570 -2.12 -9.22 13.91
N GLY A 571 -0.84 -8.80 13.85
CA GLY A 571 -0.32 -7.82 12.89
C GLY A 571 -0.67 -6.36 13.22
N ASP A 572 -1.41 -6.09 14.29
CA ASP A 572 -1.54 -4.76 14.87
C ASP A 572 -0.40 -4.50 15.84
N VAL A 573 -0.09 -3.21 16.01
CA VAL A 573 0.89 -2.74 16.99
C VAL A 573 0.15 -1.94 18.05
N ILE A 574 0.18 -2.39 19.29
CA ILE A 574 -0.57 -1.78 20.39
C ILE A 574 0.44 -1.09 21.31
N GLU A 575 0.28 0.22 21.48
CA GLU A 575 1.08 1.00 22.42
C GLU A 575 0.30 1.20 23.73
N PHE A 576 0.81 0.66 24.81
CA PHE A 576 0.36 0.95 26.17
C PHE A 576 1.29 1.95 26.85
N ARG A 577 0.71 2.75 27.75
CA ARG A 577 1.47 3.58 28.69
C ARG A 577 1.32 3.08 30.11
N ARG A 578 2.42 3.10 30.87
CA ARG A 578 2.47 2.72 32.29
C ARG A 578 1.83 3.77 33.20
N ARG A 579 1.73 5.01 32.73
CA ARG A 579 1.13 6.14 33.45
C ARG A 579 0.17 6.90 32.55
N LYS A 580 -0.84 7.51 33.17
CA LYS A 580 -1.75 8.41 32.48
C LYS A 580 -0.98 9.60 31.92
N SER A 581 -1.16 9.90 30.65
CA SER A 581 -0.67 11.14 30.05
C SER A 581 -1.24 12.34 30.81
N SER A 582 -0.40 13.28 31.24
CA SER A 582 -0.88 14.54 31.83
C SER A 582 -1.58 15.44 30.80
N THR A 583 -1.46 15.12 29.50
CA THR A 583 -2.24 15.70 28.42
C THR A 583 -3.51 14.87 28.19
N SER A 584 -4.56 15.16 28.96
CA SER A 584 -5.88 14.63 28.69
C SER A 584 -6.43 15.22 27.38
N ALA A 585 -6.54 14.40 26.34
CA ALA A 585 -7.40 14.66 25.18
C ALA A 585 -8.86 14.29 25.51
N GLY A 586 -9.32 14.66 26.71
CA GLY A 586 -10.69 14.40 27.15
C GLY A 586 -11.63 15.51 26.68
N GLY A 587 -12.46 15.23 25.67
CA GLY A 587 -13.88 15.61 25.61
C GLY A 587 -14.34 17.05 25.92
N SER A 588 -13.48 18.05 25.86
CA SER A 588 -13.84 19.47 25.90
C SER A 588 -13.21 20.17 24.71
N ALA A 589 -13.91 21.17 24.15
CA ALA A 589 -13.54 21.97 22.97
C ALA A 589 -12.04 21.90 22.64
N SER A 590 -11.71 21.37 21.46
CA SER A 590 -10.34 21.35 20.92
C SER A 590 -9.63 22.65 21.31
N ASP A 591 -8.39 22.58 21.81
CA ASP A 591 -7.59 23.75 22.20
C ASP A 591 -7.35 24.74 21.04
N GLY A 592 -7.86 24.41 19.86
CA GLY A 592 -7.82 25.18 18.63
C GLY A 592 -6.62 24.81 17.79
N GLY A 593 -5.65 24.08 18.35
CA GLY A 593 -4.39 23.75 17.71
C GLY A 593 -4.54 22.70 16.62
N LEU A 594 -4.36 23.13 15.36
CA LEU A 594 -4.19 22.24 14.22
C LEU A 594 -2.73 21.81 14.17
N ARG A 595 -2.47 20.58 14.60
CA ARG A 595 -1.13 19.97 14.60
C ARG A 595 -0.93 19.10 13.38
N ALA A 596 0.29 19.07 12.85
CA ALA A 596 0.68 18.12 11.81
C ALA A 596 0.50 16.70 12.35
N PRO A 597 -0.34 15.86 11.71
CA PRO A 597 -0.56 14.48 12.17
C PRO A 597 0.53 13.50 11.68
N MET A 598 1.43 14.00 10.85
CA MET A 598 2.53 13.28 10.22
C MET A 598 3.55 14.31 9.70
N PRO A 599 4.83 13.94 9.56
CA PRO A 599 5.79 14.79 8.88
C PRO A 599 5.44 14.91 7.40
N GLY A 600 5.67 16.08 6.81
CA GLY A 600 5.39 16.31 5.39
C GLY A 600 5.58 17.76 4.98
N LYS A 601 5.17 18.08 3.75
CA LYS A 601 5.33 19.41 3.16
C LYS A 601 4.00 20.15 3.06
N ILE A 602 3.96 21.43 3.42
CA ILE A 602 2.77 22.26 3.22
C ILE A 602 2.61 22.59 1.73
N VAL A 603 1.51 22.13 1.12
CA VAL A 603 1.23 22.33 -0.32
C VAL A 603 0.17 23.38 -0.57
N ALA A 604 -0.73 23.62 0.38
CA ALA A 604 -1.68 24.72 0.30
C ALA A 604 -2.04 25.27 1.68
N ALA A 605 -2.41 26.55 1.71
CA ALA A 605 -2.96 27.25 2.88
C ALA A 605 -4.27 27.95 2.47
N PRO A 606 -5.41 27.22 2.40
CA PRO A 606 -6.69 27.78 1.97
C PRO A 606 -7.24 28.89 2.86
N ALA A 607 -6.86 28.92 4.14
CA ALA A 607 -7.18 29.98 5.09
C ALA A 607 -5.92 30.71 5.56
N LYS A 608 -6.11 31.91 6.12
CA LYS A 608 -5.05 32.76 6.67
C LYS A 608 -5.39 33.20 8.08
N ALA A 609 -4.37 33.64 8.82
CA ALA A 609 -4.60 34.29 10.11
C ALA A 609 -5.56 35.48 9.96
N GLY A 610 -6.60 35.50 10.80
CA GLY A 610 -7.69 36.47 10.78
C GLY A 610 -8.95 36.03 10.03
N ASP A 611 -8.91 34.93 9.26
CA ASP A 611 -10.08 34.46 8.52
C ASP A 611 -11.13 33.84 9.47
N VAL A 612 -12.40 34.16 9.22
CA VAL A 612 -13.55 33.47 9.85
C VAL A 612 -13.76 32.16 9.10
N VAL A 613 -13.83 31.07 9.85
CA VAL A 613 -13.92 29.71 9.31
C VAL A 613 -15.07 28.96 9.95
N THR A 614 -15.71 28.10 9.16
CA THR A 614 -16.75 27.20 9.67
C THR A 614 -16.15 25.83 9.98
N LYS A 615 -16.78 25.07 10.88
CA LYS A 615 -16.42 23.70 11.19
C LYS A 615 -16.32 22.86 9.92
N GLY A 616 -15.20 22.17 9.76
CA GLY A 616 -14.91 21.34 8.58
C GLY A 616 -14.30 22.12 7.40
N GLN A 617 -14.17 23.45 7.47
CA GLN A 617 -13.50 24.23 6.44
C GLN A 617 -11.98 23.91 6.42
N PRO A 618 -11.38 23.57 5.26
CA PRO A 618 -9.94 23.36 5.14
C PRO A 618 -9.12 24.60 5.50
N ILE A 619 -8.11 24.42 6.34
CA ILE A 619 -7.23 25.50 6.83
C ILE A 619 -5.83 25.40 6.23
N VAL A 620 -5.26 24.19 6.23
CA VAL A 620 -3.93 23.90 5.69
C VAL A 620 -3.94 22.51 5.07
N VAL A 621 -3.19 22.34 3.97
CA VAL A 621 -3.04 21.06 3.27
C VAL A 621 -1.58 20.66 3.28
N LEU A 622 -1.32 19.47 3.82
CA LEU A 622 0.00 18.84 3.89
C LEU A 622 0.08 17.70 2.88
N GLU A 623 1.21 17.53 2.23
CA GLU A 623 1.51 16.39 1.36
C GLU A 623 2.67 15.58 1.95
N ALA A 624 2.49 14.27 2.07
CA ALA A 624 3.62 13.34 2.16
C ALA A 624 3.31 12.08 1.37
N MET A 625 4.35 11.44 0.81
CA MET A 625 4.21 10.18 0.05
C MET A 625 3.16 10.25 -1.07
N LYS A 626 3.06 11.43 -1.73
CA LYS A 626 2.07 11.77 -2.77
C LYS A 626 0.61 11.77 -2.32
N MET A 627 0.36 11.77 -1.01
CA MET A 627 -0.97 11.92 -0.42
C MET A 627 -1.12 13.31 0.18
N GLU A 628 -2.16 14.02 -0.27
CA GLU A 628 -2.58 15.29 0.34
C GLU A 628 -3.55 15.02 1.50
N HIS A 629 -3.34 15.69 2.62
CA HIS A 629 -4.19 15.67 3.80
C HIS A 629 -4.55 17.11 4.20
N ALA A 630 -5.85 17.41 4.15
CA ALA A 630 -6.38 18.70 4.55
C ALA A 630 -6.75 18.70 6.03
N LEU A 631 -6.11 19.57 6.80
CA LEU A 631 -6.48 19.85 8.19
C LEU A 631 -7.59 20.90 8.20
N THR A 632 -8.73 20.54 8.78
CA THR A 632 -9.95 21.35 8.78
C THR A 632 -10.23 21.98 10.12
N ALA A 633 -10.95 23.12 10.15
CA ALA A 633 -11.35 23.78 11.37
C ALA A 633 -12.21 22.85 12.26
N PRO A 634 -11.87 22.66 13.55
CA PRO A 634 -12.59 21.76 14.45
C PRO A 634 -13.97 22.29 14.88
N PHE A 635 -14.17 23.61 14.79
CA PHE A 635 -15.39 24.34 15.12
C PHE A 635 -15.43 25.68 14.37
N ASP A 636 -16.58 26.33 14.37
CA ASP A 636 -16.73 27.70 13.84
C ASP A 636 -15.88 28.68 14.67
N GLY A 637 -15.12 29.56 14.01
CA GLY A 637 -14.23 30.46 14.72
C GLY A 637 -13.39 31.34 13.81
N VAL A 638 -12.30 31.88 14.36
CA VAL A 638 -11.31 32.68 13.66
C VAL A 638 -9.95 32.01 13.76
N VAL A 639 -9.23 31.93 12.64
CA VAL A 639 -7.83 31.47 12.63
C VAL A 639 -6.98 32.52 13.34
N ALA A 640 -6.61 32.27 14.60
CA ALA A 640 -5.87 33.21 15.43
C ALA A 640 -4.36 33.21 15.10
N GLU A 641 -3.80 32.04 14.82
CA GLU A 641 -2.39 31.86 14.49
C GLU A 641 -2.25 30.97 13.26
N PHE A 642 -1.26 31.26 12.43
CA PHE A 642 -0.89 30.45 11.27
C PHE A 642 0.64 30.46 11.19
N ASN A 643 1.26 29.33 11.53
CA ASN A 643 2.68 29.24 11.87
C ASN A 643 3.56 28.69 10.73
N VAL A 644 2.96 28.42 9.57
CA VAL A 644 3.63 27.80 8.42
C VAL A 644 3.30 28.53 7.13
N VAL A 645 4.15 28.38 6.11
CA VAL A 645 3.90 28.85 4.76
C VAL A 645 3.95 27.70 3.76
N VAL A 646 3.32 27.90 2.59
CA VAL A 646 3.38 26.92 1.51
C VAL A 646 4.83 26.69 1.10
N GLY A 647 5.25 25.44 1.09
CA GLY A 647 6.63 25.03 0.85
C GLY A 647 7.36 24.51 2.09
N ASP A 648 6.90 24.84 3.29
CA ASP A 648 7.54 24.43 4.54
C ASP A 648 7.50 22.91 4.74
N GLN A 649 8.59 22.40 5.33
CA GLN A 649 8.69 21.03 5.83
C GLN A 649 8.37 21.03 7.32
N VAL A 650 7.47 20.15 7.75
CA VAL A 650 7.04 20.05 9.15
C VAL A 650 7.24 18.65 9.69
N THR A 651 7.48 18.56 10.99
CA THR A 651 7.54 17.30 11.73
C THR A 651 6.18 16.96 12.32
N ASP A 652 5.99 15.68 12.67
CA ASP A 652 4.83 15.25 13.46
C ASP A 652 4.66 16.10 14.74
N GLY A 653 3.41 16.40 15.08
CA GLY A 653 3.00 17.17 16.25
C GLY A 653 3.21 18.69 16.17
N ALA A 654 3.84 19.20 15.10
CA ALA A 654 4.10 20.63 14.92
C ALA A 654 2.78 21.42 14.82
N VAL A 655 2.65 22.53 15.57
CA VAL A 655 1.45 23.38 15.53
C VAL A 655 1.46 24.22 14.27
N LEU A 656 0.54 23.96 13.34
CA LEU A 656 0.45 24.62 12.04
C LEU A 656 -0.43 25.87 12.08
N ALA A 657 -1.56 25.79 12.79
CA ALA A 657 -2.48 26.91 12.97
C ALA A 657 -3.27 26.75 14.27
N VAL A 658 -3.90 27.83 14.75
CA VAL A 658 -4.77 27.82 15.93
C VAL A 658 -6.09 28.49 15.60
N VAL A 659 -7.22 27.80 15.80
CA VAL A 659 -8.59 28.34 15.65
C VAL A 659 -9.16 28.70 17.02
N LYS A 660 -9.61 29.93 17.20
CA LYS A 660 -10.33 30.37 18.41
C LYS A 660 -11.82 30.48 18.10
N ALA A 661 -12.67 29.98 19.00
CA ALA A 661 -14.11 30.16 18.89
C ALA A 661 -14.45 31.65 18.85
N ALA A 662 -15.42 32.04 18.02
CA ALA A 662 -15.94 33.40 18.06
C ALA A 662 -16.69 33.59 19.39
N ASP A 663 -16.33 34.62 20.16
CA ASP A 663 -17.05 34.94 21.40
C ASP A 663 -18.54 35.13 21.07
N ALA A 664 -19.41 34.37 21.74
CA ALA A 664 -20.85 34.53 21.63
C ALA A 664 -21.23 35.88 22.26
N THR A 665 -21.42 36.91 21.42
CA THR A 665 -21.97 38.21 21.83
C THR A 665 -23.43 38.13 22.25
#